data_AF-A0A944XBA8-F1
#
_entry.id   AF-A0A944XBA8-F1
#
_cell.length_a   1.000
_cell.length_b   1.000
_cell.length_c   1.000
_cell.angle_alpha   90.00
_cell.angle_beta   90.00
_cell.angle_gamma   90.00
#
_symmetry.space_group_name_H-M   'P 1'
#
loop_
_entity.id
_entity.type
_entity.pdbx_description
1 polymer ?
#
loop_
_entity_poly.entity_id
_entity_poly.type
_entity_poly.pdbx_seq_one_letter_code
_entity_poly.pdbx_strand_id
1 'polypeptide(L)'
;MHVTTINEAEAIIAPFWDPELNELQHWTIDSGTDHGLVVLQDWCWVTFEWTRRSAQAVTLRMRRTCGIDCGDYDRLLLCVMAPERSVVRILAETDRGPRRLEAPPAGPKKKELALDLEGAQRLEAVIIEIEAGDEGIAEGWFNWLGLQHTGRLAHKLKTQACHDSAWEGYLKSEDFQPRFTPAYGLVLNDAELVALRGRHDALLAEGKSSPFLAAGEAALAAPPEVLIHDFVNFWNDSRYNRERDHGKYILSHGLNAAIAGHLLQDKALLRLAARFALSIGMCTNWDDGFICRFPGSTFEHRCFVQSLCAYEVAGILDLAGECFTDLGRDLLLRRLAEEAIGTIHFNTWKFDYIFECNQLAWFAPGRMLALAVLNRHWPRTRQYMDIAYRELCESLESSILPDGGYVEGPTYFRCVGRDAGLGIYYYSRAIGEPMQDLIPPAMKRCGDFGETLMSTDDAGDMVPICDGNRQHDPLSLAILAGLLPQSAWSRMLQKTFARNDGWPTMTPLASDRVPMVSDAAIAWSLTEQLPQISTEPAVLIALPAMGPMASHRRLGDHWVKLFIQGNHAGAGHTHEDKGSFVLEFAGDTFAMDPGTCDYSHPLAAVLKNCERHNMLIPYGMTQRPHPLCPLPHDVTPQGTGDSTTVRARIDLTPGWEEYYRRWTRVWDSPSPDRLSITDAYELIDGAGVDFYWQTRLPVTIDAERAIITGRRGRAQIEAPSGIVWELEQLPLLDGVQHRLSLRQPGDAGTLTVQVRLLS
;
A
#
# COMPACT_ATOMS: atom_id res chain seq x y z
N MET A 1 -32.82 0.33 -10.56
CA MET A 1 -31.72 0.02 -11.49
C MET A 1 -31.88 0.93 -12.70
N HIS A 2 -30.95 1.85 -12.92
CA HIS A 2 -30.96 2.79 -14.05
C HIS A 2 -29.80 2.44 -14.97
N VAL A 3 -30.03 2.43 -16.29
CA VAL A 3 -28.97 2.20 -17.27
C VAL A 3 -28.24 3.50 -17.53
N THR A 4 -27.01 3.63 -17.06
CA THR A 4 -26.19 4.83 -17.27
C THR A 4 -25.06 4.52 -18.24
N THR A 5 -25.14 5.08 -19.44
CA THR A 5 -24.11 4.95 -20.47
C THR A 5 -22.81 5.62 -20.04
N ILE A 6 -21.69 4.90 -20.16
CA ILE A 6 -20.34 5.42 -19.85
C ILE A 6 -19.49 5.65 -21.10
N ASN A 7 -19.84 5.00 -22.21
CA ASN A 7 -19.29 5.22 -23.55
C ASN A 7 -20.22 4.61 -24.61
N GLU A 8 -19.86 4.68 -25.89
CA GLU A 8 -20.66 4.18 -27.00
C GLU A 8 -20.96 2.67 -26.97
N ALA A 9 -20.25 1.89 -26.16
CA ALA A 9 -20.34 0.44 -26.09
C ALA A 9 -20.80 -0.12 -24.74
N GLU A 10 -20.77 0.68 -23.67
CA GLU A 10 -20.90 0.18 -22.30
C GLU A 10 -21.78 1.07 -21.43
N ALA A 11 -22.48 0.44 -20.49
CA ALA A 11 -23.28 1.11 -19.46
C ALA A 11 -23.14 0.41 -18.10
N ILE A 12 -23.43 1.13 -17.02
CA ILE A 12 -23.53 0.57 -15.67
C ILE A 12 -24.99 0.54 -15.26
N ILE A 13 -25.35 -0.55 -14.57
CA ILE A 13 -26.68 -0.76 -14.01
C ILE A 13 -26.64 -0.91 -12.50
N ALA A 14 -25.52 -1.34 -11.92
CA ALA A 14 -25.29 -1.33 -10.47
C ALA A 14 -23.91 -0.74 -10.13
N PRO A 15 -23.84 0.53 -9.71
CA PRO A 15 -22.58 1.17 -9.31
C PRO A 15 -22.24 0.84 -7.85
N PHE A 16 -21.77 -0.38 -7.58
CA PHE A 16 -21.48 -0.82 -6.20
C PHE A 16 -20.36 -0.02 -5.51
N TRP A 17 -19.59 0.76 -6.26
CA TRP A 17 -18.56 1.62 -5.71
C TRP A 17 -19.07 2.89 -5.03
N ASP A 18 -20.29 3.34 -5.32
CA ASP A 18 -20.77 4.66 -4.90
C ASP A 18 -21.77 4.56 -3.72
N PRO A 19 -21.37 4.94 -2.50
CA PRO A 19 -22.24 4.88 -1.33
C PRO A 19 -23.36 5.92 -1.35
N GLU A 20 -23.29 6.97 -2.17
CA GLU A 20 -24.39 7.95 -2.31
C GLU A 20 -25.47 7.42 -3.27
N LEU A 21 -25.07 6.65 -4.29
CA LEU A 21 -26.02 5.92 -5.13
C LEU A 21 -26.56 4.67 -4.41
N ASN A 22 -25.80 4.11 -3.46
CA ASN A 22 -26.15 3.02 -2.54
C ASN A 22 -26.98 1.92 -3.20
N GLU A 23 -26.43 1.30 -4.23
CA GLU A 23 -27.21 0.35 -5.02
C GLU A 23 -27.53 -0.95 -4.24
N LEU A 24 -26.72 -1.28 -3.24
CA LEU A 24 -26.87 -2.48 -2.41
C LEU A 24 -28.23 -2.56 -1.72
N GLN A 25 -28.80 -1.43 -1.27
CA GLN A 25 -30.07 -1.40 -0.54
C GLN A 25 -31.26 -1.99 -1.32
N HIS A 26 -31.13 -2.15 -2.63
CA HIS A 26 -32.15 -2.70 -3.51
C HIS A 26 -31.98 -4.20 -3.80
N TRP A 27 -30.98 -4.86 -3.19
CA TRP A 27 -30.74 -6.29 -3.31
C TRP A 27 -31.30 -7.04 -2.12
N THR A 28 -31.84 -8.23 -2.37
CA THR A 28 -32.19 -9.21 -1.35
C THR A 28 -31.04 -10.18 -1.18
N ILE A 29 -30.56 -10.37 0.04
CA ILE A 29 -29.43 -11.25 0.37
C ILE A 29 -29.96 -12.38 1.23
N ASP A 30 -29.62 -13.62 0.87
CA ASP A 30 -30.00 -14.79 1.65
C ASP A 30 -29.26 -14.78 3.00
N SER A 31 -29.92 -15.23 4.07
CA SER A 31 -29.27 -15.28 5.39
C SER A 31 -28.14 -16.31 5.38
N GLY A 32 -26.93 -15.86 5.73
CA GLY A 32 -25.79 -16.72 6.00
C GLY A 32 -25.29 -16.62 7.43
N THR A 33 -26.18 -16.30 8.37
CA THR A 33 -25.85 -16.12 9.81
C THR A 33 -25.22 -17.37 10.42
N ASP A 34 -25.56 -18.56 9.92
CA ASP A 34 -25.00 -19.83 10.38
C ASP A 34 -23.53 -20.03 10.02
N HIS A 35 -23.01 -19.34 9.00
CA HIS A 35 -21.61 -19.39 8.59
C HIS A 35 -20.94 -18.01 8.59
N GLY A 36 -21.54 -17.06 9.31
CA GLY A 36 -20.98 -15.74 9.56
C GLY A 36 -20.96 -14.81 8.34
N LEU A 37 -21.85 -15.00 7.36
CA LEU A 37 -21.91 -14.13 6.18
C LEU A 37 -22.32 -12.70 6.55
N VAL A 38 -21.53 -11.73 6.10
CA VAL A 38 -21.84 -10.30 6.14
C VAL A 38 -21.64 -9.72 4.73
N VAL A 39 -22.55 -8.85 4.30
CA VAL A 39 -22.45 -8.08 3.05
C VAL A 39 -22.84 -6.64 3.35
N LEU A 40 -21.98 -5.69 3.01
CA LEU A 40 -22.18 -4.28 3.34
C LEU A 40 -21.65 -3.34 2.26
N GLN A 41 -22.25 -2.15 2.19
CA GLN A 41 -21.76 -1.06 1.34
C GLN A 41 -20.56 -0.42 2.05
N ASP A 42 -19.41 -0.45 1.39
CA ASP A 42 -18.20 0.26 1.79
C ASP A 42 -18.07 1.56 0.97
N TRP A 43 -17.04 2.37 1.23
CA TRP A 43 -16.86 3.68 0.61
C TRP A 43 -16.52 3.63 -0.89
N CYS A 44 -16.00 2.50 -1.40
CA CYS A 44 -15.62 2.34 -2.82
C CYS A 44 -16.00 0.99 -3.46
N TRP A 45 -16.82 0.17 -2.78
CA TRP A 45 -17.39 -1.09 -3.30
C TRP A 45 -18.44 -1.65 -2.33
N VAL A 46 -19.11 -2.73 -2.74
CA VAL A 46 -19.81 -3.61 -1.79
C VAL A 46 -18.86 -4.72 -1.38
N THR A 47 -18.56 -4.84 -0.09
CA THR A 47 -17.73 -5.91 0.46
C THR A 47 -18.58 -7.04 1.03
N PHE A 48 -18.03 -8.25 1.06
CA PHE A 48 -18.60 -9.40 1.72
C PHE A 48 -17.53 -10.24 2.42
N GLU A 49 -17.90 -10.83 3.55
CA GLU A 49 -17.04 -11.75 4.31
C GLU A 49 -17.86 -12.92 4.88
N TRP A 50 -17.20 -14.03 5.20
CA TRP A 50 -17.77 -15.15 5.96
C TRP A 50 -16.71 -15.80 6.84
N THR A 51 -17.11 -16.50 7.90
CA THR A 51 -16.19 -17.13 8.87
C THR A 51 -15.84 -18.57 8.54
N ARG A 52 -16.69 -19.24 7.75
CA ARG A 52 -16.51 -20.63 7.32
C ARG A 52 -17.29 -20.92 6.05
N ARG A 53 -17.00 -22.05 5.41
CA ARG A 53 -17.80 -22.50 4.27
C ARG A 53 -19.23 -22.83 4.73
N SER A 54 -20.19 -22.49 3.88
CA SER A 54 -21.59 -22.88 4.09
C SER A 54 -21.74 -24.41 4.04
N ALA A 55 -22.62 -24.97 4.88
CA ALA A 55 -23.03 -26.37 4.75
C ALA A 55 -23.85 -26.60 3.47
N GLN A 56 -24.38 -25.53 2.88
CA GLN A 56 -25.00 -25.53 1.57
C GLN A 56 -23.93 -25.29 0.50
N ALA A 57 -24.21 -25.68 -0.76
CA ALA A 57 -23.26 -25.47 -1.85
C ALA A 57 -22.97 -23.99 -2.13
N VAL A 58 -23.90 -23.08 -1.80
CA VAL A 58 -23.75 -21.64 -2.02
C VAL A 58 -23.49 -20.94 -0.68
N THR A 59 -22.42 -20.16 -0.63
CA THR A 59 -22.02 -19.39 0.56
C THR A 59 -22.68 -18.01 0.53
N LEU A 60 -22.58 -17.27 -0.57
CA LEU A 60 -23.26 -15.99 -0.75
C LEU A 60 -24.28 -16.11 -1.87
N ARG A 61 -25.51 -15.65 -1.63
CA ARG A 61 -26.53 -15.46 -2.67
C ARG A 61 -27.23 -14.12 -2.50
N MET A 62 -27.25 -13.33 -3.57
CA MET A 62 -28.01 -12.09 -3.62
C MET A 62 -28.79 -11.96 -4.93
N ARG A 63 -30.00 -11.40 -4.84
CA ARG A 63 -30.93 -11.26 -5.95
C ARG A 63 -31.44 -9.83 -6.04
N ARG A 64 -31.65 -9.37 -7.27
CA ARG A 64 -32.40 -8.16 -7.57
C ARG A 64 -33.32 -8.34 -8.75
N THR A 65 -34.62 -8.14 -8.52
CA THR A 65 -35.59 -7.98 -9.59
C THR A 65 -35.41 -6.61 -10.22
N CYS A 66 -35.41 -6.57 -11.54
CA CYS A 66 -35.27 -5.36 -12.34
C CYS A 66 -36.25 -5.42 -13.52
N GLY A 67 -36.19 -4.43 -14.40
CA GLY A 67 -37.07 -4.35 -15.56
C GLY A 67 -36.45 -3.38 -16.56
N ILE A 68 -35.16 -3.59 -16.82
CA ILE A 68 -34.34 -2.65 -17.59
C ILE A 68 -34.28 -3.07 -19.06
N ASP A 69 -34.27 -2.08 -19.94
CA ASP A 69 -33.97 -2.28 -21.35
C ASP A 69 -32.48 -2.59 -21.52
N CYS A 70 -32.18 -3.70 -22.19
CA CYS A 70 -30.82 -4.10 -22.53
C CYS A 70 -30.65 -4.34 -24.04
N GLY A 71 -31.61 -3.96 -24.89
CA GLY A 71 -31.62 -4.29 -26.32
C GLY A 71 -30.44 -3.75 -27.13
N ASP A 72 -29.79 -2.71 -26.61
CA ASP A 72 -28.56 -2.11 -27.17
C ASP A 72 -27.29 -2.89 -26.81
N TYR A 73 -27.36 -3.91 -25.97
CA TYR A 73 -26.21 -4.62 -25.40
C TYR A 73 -26.33 -6.12 -25.60
N ASP A 74 -25.20 -6.80 -25.78
CA ASP A 74 -25.15 -8.25 -26.00
C ASP A 74 -24.65 -9.01 -24.76
N ARG A 75 -24.14 -8.32 -23.73
CA ARG A 75 -23.60 -8.92 -22.51
C ARG A 75 -23.99 -8.18 -21.23
N LEU A 76 -24.16 -8.95 -20.17
CA LEU A 76 -24.13 -8.51 -18.77
C LEU A 76 -22.74 -8.78 -18.18
N LEU A 77 -22.15 -7.79 -17.50
CA LEU A 77 -20.82 -7.86 -16.92
C LEU A 77 -20.87 -7.69 -15.40
N LEU A 78 -20.34 -8.64 -14.65
CA LEU A 78 -20.10 -8.51 -13.21
C LEU A 78 -18.62 -8.28 -12.95
N CYS A 79 -18.27 -7.17 -12.32
CA CYS A 79 -16.92 -6.93 -11.82
C CYS A 79 -16.83 -7.34 -10.34
N VAL A 80 -16.00 -8.33 -10.05
CA VAL A 80 -15.89 -8.96 -8.74
C VAL A 80 -14.44 -9.33 -8.43
N MET A 81 -14.04 -9.11 -7.19
CA MET A 81 -12.90 -9.80 -6.58
C MET A 81 -13.43 -10.86 -5.62
N ALA A 82 -13.43 -12.11 -6.06
CA ALA A 82 -13.84 -13.23 -5.23
C ALA A 82 -12.62 -13.83 -4.51
N PRO A 83 -12.78 -14.40 -3.31
CA PRO A 83 -11.72 -15.14 -2.66
C PRO A 83 -11.19 -16.25 -3.59
N GLU A 84 -9.88 -16.47 -3.59
CA GLU A 84 -9.25 -17.50 -4.43
C GLU A 84 -9.96 -18.85 -4.32
N ARG A 85 -9.97 -19.60 -5.42
CA ARG A 85 -10.64 -20.90 -5.57
C ARG A 85 -12.17 -20.89 -5.44
N SER A 86 -12.80 -19.77 -5.08
CA SER A 86 -14.26 -19.65 -5.05
C SER A 86 -14.85 -19.66 -6.47
N VAL A 87 -16.07 -20.17 -6.60
CA VAL A 87 -16.79 -20.23 -7.88
C VAL A 87 -17.92 -19.21 -7.88
N VAL A 88 -17.89 -18.29 -8.84
CA VAL A 88 -18.93 -17.25 -9.01
C VAL A 88 -19.91 -17.67 -10.10
N ARG A 89 -21.21 -17.53 -9.83
CA ARG A 89 -22.28 -17.75 -10.80
C ARG A 89 -23.13 -16.50 -10.97
N ILE A 90 -23.49 -16.22 -12.21
CA ILE A 90 -24.40 -15.14 -12.58
C ILE A 90 -25.62 -15.77 -13.24
N LEU A 91 -26.81 -15.46 -12.75
CA LEU A 91 -28.06 -15.84 -13.40
C LEU A 91 -28.84 -14.58 -13.74
N ALA A 92 -29.39 -14.53 -14.95
CA ALA A 92 -30.22 -13.43 -15.43
C ALA A 92 -31.55 -13.97 -15.92
N GLU A 93 -32.66 -13.41 -15.43
CA GLU A 93 -33.99 -13.63 -15.98
C GLU A 93 -34.24 -12.58 -17.08
N THR A 94 -34.56 -13.01 -18.30
CA THR A 94 -34.76 -12.12 -19.45
C THR A 94 -36.09 -12.38 -20.16
N ASP A 95 -36.49 -11.48 -21.05
CA ASP A 95 -37.64 -11.67 -21.96
C ASP A 95 -37.48 -12.87 -22.92
N ARG A 96 -36.26 -13.39 -23.07
CA ARG A 96 -35.96 -14.59 -23.88
C ARG A 96 -35.60 -15.82 -23.04
N GLY A 97 -35.96 -15.80 -21.76
CA GLY A 97 -35.72 -16.88 -20.81
C GLY A 97 -34.45 -16.68 -19.97
N PRO A 98 -34.16 -17.63 -19.07
CA PRO A 98 -33.02 -17.51 -18.17
C PRO A 98 -31.68 -17.66 -18.92
N ARG A 99 -30.67 -16.92 -18.44
CA ARG A 99 -29.26 -17.01 -18.85
C ARG A 99 -28.42 -17.32 -17.62
N ARG A 100 -27.35 -18.10 -17.78
CA ARG A 100 -26.46 -18.47 -16.68
C ARG A 100 -25.01 -18.52 -17.13
N LEU A 101 -24.12 -18.01 -16.28
CA LEU A 101 -22.68 -18.17 -16.36
C LEU A 101 -22.20 -18.82 -15.05
N GLU A 102 -21.27 -19.75 -15.18
CA GLU A 102 -20.46 -20.25 -14.07
C GLU A 102 -19.00 -19.98 -14.42
N ALA A 103 -18.32 -19.18 -13.60
CA ALA A 103 -16.93 -18.83 -13.80
C ALA A 103 -16.01 -19.98 -13.38
N PRO A 104 -14.79 -20.09 -13.96
CA PRO A 104 -13.76 -20.94 -13.36
C PRO A 104 -13.43 -20.46 -11.93
N PRO A 105 -12.81 -21.31 -11.10
CA PRO A 105 -12.34 -20.92 -9.77
C PRO A 105 -11.54 -19.61 -9.81
N ALA A 106 -11.87 -18.70 -8.89
CA ALA A 106 -11.26 -17.37 -8.83
C ALA A 106 -9.74 -17.45 -8.59
N GLY A 107 -9.01 -16.53 -9.21
CA GLY A 107 -7.58 -16.35 -9.02
C GLY A 107 -7.25 -15.10 -8.19
N PRO A 108 -5.98 -14.68 -8.16
CA PRO A 108 -5.50 -13.63 -7.25
C PRO A 108 -5.85 -12.19 -7.70
N LYS A 109 -6.66 -12.03 -8.75
CA LYS A 109 -6.97 -10.72 -9.36
C LYS A 109 -8.44 -10.60 -9.67
N LYS A 110 -8.94 -9.37 -9.60
CA LYS A 110 -10.30 -8.97 -9.96
C LYS A 110 -10.65 -9.43 -11.38
N LYS A 111 -11.92 -9.77 -11.60
CA LYS A 111 -12.45 -10.24 -12.89
C LYS A 111 -13.70 -9.49 -13.32
N GLU A 112 -13.84 -9.30 -14.63
CA GLU A 112 -15.10 -8.93 -15.28
C GLU A 112 -15.72 -10.16 -15.95
N LEU A 113 -16.69 -10.77 -15.25
CA LEU A 113 -17.38 -11.97 -15.69
C LEU A 113 -18.51 -11.61 -16.67
N ALA A 114 -18.45 -12.16 -17.88
CA ALA A 114 -19.36 -11.81 -18.96
C ALA A 114 -20.41 -12.89 -19.26
N LEU A 115 -21.69 -12.56 -19.07
CA LEU A 115 -22.84 -13.38 -19.41
C LEU A 115 -23.46 -12.89 -20.73
N ASP A 116 -23.58 -13.79 -21.72
CA ASP A 116 -24.27 -13.51 -22.99
C ASP A 116 -25.78 -13.37 -22.78
N LEU A 117 -26.39 -12.33 -23.35
CA LEU A 117 -27.82 -12.06 -23.29
C LEU A 117 -28.60 -12.73 -24.43
N GLU A 118 -27.93 -13.26 -25.45
CA GLU A 118 -28.50 -13.96 -26.61
C GLU A 118 -29.63 -13.16 -27.30
N GLY A 119 -29.41 -11.85 -27.44
CA GLY A 119 -30.33 -10.91 -28.06
C GLY A 119 -31.58 -10.58 -27.23
N ALA A 120 -31.59 -10.89 -25.93
CA ALA A 120 -32.60 -10.39 -25.01
C ALA A 120 -32.73 -8.85 -25.13
N GLN A 121 -33.96 -8.35 -24.95
CA GLN A 121 -34.24 -6.92 -24.99
C GLN A 121 -34.54 -6.38 -23.59
N ARG A 122 -34.90 -7.26 -22.66
CA ARG A 122 -35.20 -6.88 -21.28
C ARG A 122 -34.54 -7.82 -20.29
N LEU A 123 -33.99 -7.23 -19.24
CA LEU A 123 -33.49 -7.92 -18.05
C LEU A 123 -34.49 -7.72 -16.92
N GLU A 124 -35.05 -8.81 -16.42
CA GLU A 124 -36.13 -8.85 -15.42
C GLU A 124 -35.60 -9.21 -14.02
N ALA A 125 -34.48 -9.92 -13.91
CA ALA A 125 -33.79 -10.12 -12.63
C ALA A 125 -32.34 -10.52 -12.81
N VAL A 126 -31.51 -10.26 -11.79
CA VAL A 126 -30.14 -10.74 -11.69
C VAL A 126 -29.94 -11.42 -10.34
N ILE A 127 -29.25 -12.56 -10.36
CA ILE A 127 -28.84 -13.32 -9.17
C ILE A 127 -27.33 -13.53 -9.27
N ILE A 128 -26.63 -13.26 -8.17
CA ILE A 128 -25.20 -13.53 -8.02
C ILE A 128 -25.06 -14.57 -6.91
N GLU A 129 -24.28 -15.62 -7.18
CA GLU A 129 -23.95 -16.65 -6.20
C GLU A 129 -22.43 -16.81 -6.12
N ILE A 130 -21.92 -17.06 -4.92
CA ILE A 130 -20.53 -17.43 -4.67
C ILE A 130 -20.50 -18.71 -3.83
N GLU A 131 -19.79 -19.71 -4.32
CA GLU A 131 -19.45 -20.93 -3.60
C GLU A 131 -18.00 -20.83 -3.13
N ALA A 132 -17.77 -20.97 -1.81
CA ALA A 132 -16.44 -20.92 -1.25
C ALA A 132 -15.58 -22.12 -1.70
N GLY A 133 -14.36 -21.83 -2.13
CA GLY A 133 -13.38 -22.87 -2.51
C GLY A 133 -12.73 -23.55 -1.31
N ASP A 134 -12.62 -22.85 -0.19
CA ASP A 134 -11.89 -23.25 1.01
C ASP A 134 -12.72 -23.12 2.29
N GLU A 135 -12.25 -23.80 3.34
CA GLU A 135 -12.72 -23.57 4.70
C GLU A 135 -12.04 -22.34 5.33
N GLY A 136 -12.72 -21.74 6.31
CA GLY A 136 -12.22 -20.62 7.09
C GLY A 136 -12.70 -19.25 6.62
N ILE A 137 -12.06 -18.21 7.17
CA ILE A 137 -12.40 -16.81 6.95
C ILE A 137 -11.97 -16.39 5.55
N ALA A 138 -12.89 -15.74 4.81
CA ALA A 138 -12.58 -15.16 3.51
C ALA A 138 -13.38 -13.87 3.27
N GLU A 139 -12.81 -13.00 2.43
CA GLU A 139 -13.40 -11.71 2.05
C GLU A 139 -13.31 -11.51 0.52
N GLY A 140 -14.24 -10.74 -0.03
CA GLY A 140 -14.19 -10.25 -1.40
C GLY A 140 -15.11 -9.04 -1.59
N TRP A 141 -15.16 -8.51 -2.82
CA TRP A 141 -15.99 -7.34 -3.10
C TRP A 141 -16.54 -7.31 -4.53
N PHE A 142 -17.64 -6.58 -4.71
CA PHE A 142 -18.24 -6.24 -6.00
C PHE A 142 -17.99 -4.78 -6.32
N ASN A 143 -17.46 -4.50 -7.51
CA ASN A 143 -17.24 -3.11 -7.95
C ASN A 143 -18.41 -2.60 -8.79
N TRP A 144 -18.91 -3.38 -9.76
CA TRP A 144 -20.05 -2.97 -10.59
C TRP A 144 -20.75 -4.13 -11.27
N LEU A 145 -22.01 -3.89 -11.64
CA LEU A 145 -22.73 -4.64 -12.67
C LEU A 145 -22.99 -3.72 -13.87
N GLY A 146 -22.64 -4.15 -15.07
CA GLY A 146 -22.76 -3.35 -16.29
C GLY A 146 -23.29 -4.12 -17.48
N LEU A 147 -23.54 -3.39 -18.57
CA LEU A 147 -23.93 -3.91 -19.87
C LEU A 147 -22.85 -3.55 -20.91
N GLN A 148 -22.64 -4.42 -21.88
CA GLN A 148 -21.64 -4.24 -22.93
C GLN A 148 -22.18 -4.67 -24.29
N HIS A 149 -21.80 -3.94 -25.34
CA HIS A 149 -21.93 -4.35 -26.73
C HIS A 149 -20.54 -4.66 -27.29
N THR A 150 -20.26 -5.92 -27.58
CA THR A 150 -18.93 -6.39 -28.02
C THR A 150 -18.43 -5.73 -29.30
N GLY A 151 -19.27 -5.64 -30.34
CA GLY A 151 -18.91 -5.02 -31.62
C GLY A 151 -18.55 -3.54 -31.51
N ARG A 152 -19.34 -2.75 -30.75
CA ARG A 152 -19.06 -1.33 -30.50
C ARG A 152 -17.78 -1.14 -29.69
N LEU A 153 -17.53 -1.99 -28.70
CA LEU A 153 -16.29 -1.93 -27.92
C LEU A 153 -15.07 -2.23 -28.80
N ALA A 154 -15.13 -3.26 -29.66
CA ALA A 154 -14.05 -3.58 -30.58
C ALA A 154 -13.76 -2.43 -31.54
N HIS A 155 -14.80 -1.74 -32.03
CA HIS A 155 -14.64 -0.55 -32.87
C HIS A 155 -13.96 0.59 -32.09
N LYS A 156 -14.46 0.92 -30.90
CA LYS A 156 -13.87 1.92 -30.00
C LYS A 156 -12.38 1.68 -29.79
N LEU A 157 -12.01 0.48 -29.31
CA LEU A 157 -10.61 0.15 -29.00
C LEU A 157 -9.70 0.25 -30.22
N LYS A 158 -10.19 -0.12 -31.40
CA LYS A 158 -9.44 0.02 -32.65
C LYS A 158 -9.17 1.49 -33.01
N THR A 159 -10.12 2.39 -32.76
CA THR A 159 -9.93 3.83 -33.04
C THR A 159 -8.92 4.50 -32.10
N GLN A 160 -8.71 3.94 -30.91
CA GLN A 160 -7.73 4.47 -29.94
C GLN A 160 -6.29 4.08 -30.27
N ALA A 161 -6.08 2.97 -30.97
CA ALA A 161 -4.75 2.48 -31.36
C ALA A 161 -4.21 3.18 -32.63
N CYS A 162 -4.11 4.52 -32.61
CA CYS A 162 -3.76 5.32 -33.80
C CYS A 162 -2.44 6.09 -33.71
N HIS A 163 -1.65 5.89 -32.65
CA HIS A 163 -0.38 6.59 -32.42
C HIS A 163 0.82 5.77 -32.89
N ASP A 164 1.79 6.42 -33.54
CA ASP A 164 3.07 5.82 -33.94
C ASP A 164 4.25 6.42 -33.17
N SER A 165 5.43 5.79 -33.29
CA SER A 165 6.64 6.19 -32.57
C SER A 165 7.33 7.43 -33.13
N ALA A 166 6.90 7.95 -34.28
CA ALA A 166 7.52 9.11 -34.90
C ALA A 166 7.13 10.40 -34.17
N TRP A 167 5.87 10.49 -33.72
CA TRP A 167 5.29 11.67 -33.06
C TRP A 167 5.58 12.96 -33.83
N GLU A 168 5.29 12.93 -35.15
CA GLU A 168 5.59 14.02 -36.07
C GLU A 168 4.98 15.35 -35.56
N GLY A 169 5.79 16.40 -35.57
CA GLY A 169 5.43 17.72 -35.05
C GLY A 169 5.62 17.89 -33.54
N TYR A 170 5.58 16.82 -32.73
CA TYR A 170 5.70 16.90 -31.27
C TYR A 170 7.13 16.62 -30.77
N LEU A 171 7.87 15.73 -31.43
CA LEU A 171 9.27 15.44 -31.11
C LEU A 171 10.22 15.96 -32.20
N LYS A 172 11.44 16.31 -31.80
CA LYS A 172 12.56 16.52 -32.75
C LYS A 172 12.87 15.21 -33.48
N SER A 173 13.61 15.24 -34.60
CA SER A 173 13.96 14.00 -35.31
C SER A 173 14.89 13.09 -34.50
N GLU A 174 14.99 11.82 -34.89
CA GLU A 174 15.91 10.84 -34.29
C GLU A 174 17.40 11.22 -34.45
N ASP A 175 17.70 12.09 -35.41
CA ASP A 175 19.04 12.62 -35.65
C ASP A 175 19.46 13.70 -34.65
N PHE A 176 18.51 14.26 -33.89
CA PHE A 176 18.79 15.26 -32.86
C PHE A 176 19.80 14.73 -31.84
N GLN A 177 20.77 15.58 -31.50
CA GLN A 177 21.83 15.27 -30.53
C GLN A 177 21.55 16.03 -29.24
N PRO A 178 21.05 15.36 -28.18
CA PRO A 178 20.82 16.01 -26.90
C PRO A 178 22.17 16.34 -26.23
N ARG A 179 22.17 17.38 -25.39
CA ARG A 179 23.37 17.76 -24.62
C ARG A 179 23.65 16.83 -23.43
N PHE A 180 22.71 15.95 -23.09
CA PHE A 180 22.74 15.09 -21.91
C PHE A 180 22.82 15.85 -20.58
N THR A 181 22.22 17.04 -20.54
CA THR A 181 22.01 17.89 -19.36
C THR A 181 20.50 18.08 -19.12
N PRO A 182 20.04 18.17 -17.86
CA PRO A 182 18.65 18.53 -17.55
C PRO A 182 18.28 19.89 -18.16
N ALA A 183 17.01 20.03 -18.55
CA ALA A 183 16.41 21.25 -19.09
C ALA A 183 16.13 22.31 -18.02
N TYR A 184 15.68 21.94 -16.82
CA TYR A 184 15.40 22.90 -15.73
C TYR A 184 16.21 22.66 -14.44
N GLY A 185 16.83 21.49 -14.29
CA GLY A 185 17.66 21.14 -13.14
C GLY A 185 16.86 20.91 -11.85
N LEU A 186 15.62 20.41 -11.96
CA LEU A 186 14.72 20.22 -10.82
C LEU A 186 14.86 18.83 -10.18
N VAL A 187 14.94 17.76 -10.96
CA VAL A 187 15.10 16.37 -10.48
C VAL A 187 16.55 16.12 -10.06
N LEU A 188 17.50 16.47 -10.91
CA LEU A 188 18.94 16.49 -10.64
C LEU A 188 19.54 17.71 -11.34
N ASN A 189 20.55 18.32 -10.75
CA ASN A 189 21.31 19.37 -11.43
C ASN A 189 22.51 18.78 -12.21
N ASP A 190 23.16 19.61 -13.02
CA ASP A 190 24.30 19.18 -13.85
C ASP A 190 25.42 18.51 -13.03
N ALA A 191 25.75 19.06 -11.86
CA ALA A 191 26.85 18.55 -11.04
C ALA A 191 26.53 17.20 -10.40
N GLU A 192 25.32 17.04 -9.87
CA GLU A 192 24.84 15.76 -9.31
C GLU A 192 24.74 14.68 -10.37
N LEU A 193 24.28 15.03 -11.58
CA LEU A 193 24.19 14.09 -12.68
C LEU A 193 25.58 13.61 -13.12
N VAL A 194 26.56 14.51 -13.18
CA VAL A 194 27.97 14.16 -13.46
C VAL A 194 28.54 13.25 -12.39
N ALA A 195 28.29 13.53 -11.11
CA ALA A 195 28.75 12.69 -10.00
C ALA A 195 28.13 11.28 -10.07
N LEU A 196 26.81 11.19 -10.27
CA LEU A 196 26.09 9.93 -10.39
C LEU A 196 26.56 9.12 -11.61
N ARG A 197 26.82 9.79 -12.75
CA ARG A 197 27.39 9.16 -13.95
C ARG A 197 28.78 8.58 -13.65
N GLY A 198 29.64 9.35 -12.99
CA GLY A 198 30.97 8.87 -12.59
C GLY A 198 30.91 7.63 -11.70
N ARG A 199 29.97 7.58 -10.74
CA ARG A 199 29.74 6.40 -9.90
C ARG A 199 29.23 5.20 -10.71
N HIS A 200 28.28 5.43 -11.61
CA HIS A 200 27.74 4.41 -12.50
C HIS A 200 28.86 3.80 -13.37
N ASP A 201 29.65 4.63 -14.05
CA ASP A 201 30.72 4.21 -14.96
C ASP A 201 31.81 3.42 -14.22
N ALA A 202 32.15 3.82 -12.99
CA ALA A 202 33.10 3.09 -12.17
C ALA A 202 32.63 1.66 -11.86
N LEU A 203 31.33 1.46 -11.57
CA LEU A 203 30.78 0.11 -11.35
C LEU A 203 30.80 -0.73 -12.61
N LEU A 204 30.46 -0.15 -13.77
CA LEU A 204 30.51 -0.88 -15.04
C LEU A 204 31.94 -1.29 -15.39
N ALA A 205 32.92 -0.43 -15.12
CA ALA A 205 34.34 -0.73 -15.31
C ALA A 205 34.83 -1.90 -14.42
N GLU A 206 34.19 -2.10 -13.26
CA GLU A 206 34.42 -3.27 -12.38
C GLU A 206 33.67 -4.53 -12.84
N GLY A 207 32.90 -4.47 -13.94
CA GLY A 207 32.09 -5.59 -14.43
C GLY A 207 30.81 -5.83 -13.62
N LYS A 208 30.38 -4.85 -12.80
CA LYS A 208 29.14 -4.92 -12.02
C LYS A 208 27.97 -4.30 -12.78
N SER A 209 26.75 -4.68 -12.42
CA SER A 209 25.53 -4.03 -12.94
C SER A 209 25.16 -2.80 -12.08
N SER A 210 24.23 -2.00 -12.59
CA SER A 210 23.59 -0.92 -11.84
C SER A 210 22.07 -0.98 -12.02
N PRO A 211 21.29 -0.48 -11.06
CA PRO A 211 19.82 -0.45 -11.17
C PRO A 211 19.35 0.34 -12.41
N PHE A 212 20.13 1.32 -12.86
CA PHE A 212 19.80 2.18 -14.00
C PHE A 212 19.90 1.47 -15.35
N LEU A 213 20.81 0.51 -15.51
CA LEU A 213 20.90 -0.31 -16.72
C LEU A 213 19.63 -1.15 -16.90
N ALA A 214 19.27 -1.91 -15.87
CA ALA A 214 18.08 -2.75 -15.88
C ALA A 214 16.79 -1.93 -16.12
N ALA A 215 16.72 -0.72 -15.55
CA ALA A 215 15.59 0.17 -15.75
C ALA A 215 15.50 0.70 -17.20
N GLY A 216 16.64 1.00 -17.84
CA GLY A 216 16.70 1.38 -19.26
C GLY A 216 16.27 0.24 -20.18
N GLU A 217 16.76 -0.98 -19.93
CA GLU A 217 16.36 -2.18 -20.67
C GLU A 217 14.86 -2.48 -20.54
N ALA A 218 14.32 -2.39 -19.31
CA ALA A 218 12.90 -2.57 -19.06
C ALA A 218 12.04 -1.52 -19.78
N ALA A 219 12.49 -0.27 -19.86
CA ALA A 219 11.79 0.77 -20.61
C ALA A 219 11.79 0.49 -22.13
N LEU A 220 12.92 0.04 -22.70
CA LEU A 220 13.01 -0.32 -24.12
C LEU A 220 12.06 -1.46 -24.51
N ALA A 221 11.77 -2.38 -23.58
CA ALA A 221 10.84 -3.49 -23.79
C ALA A 221 9.36 -3.07 -23.80
N ALA A 222 9.04 -1.83 -23.43
CA ALA A 222 7.66 -1.33 -23.31
C ALA A 222 7.40 -0.15 -24.28
N PRO A 223 6.92 -0.40 -25.51
CA PRO A 223 6.53 0.68 -26.42
C PRO A 223 5.37 1.50 -25.82
N PRO A 224 5.52 2.81 -25.58
CA PRO A 224 4.53 3.57 -24.84
C PRO A 224 3.22 3.82 -25.61
N GLU A 225 3.23 3.80 -26.93
CA GLU A 225 2.06 4.10 -27.77
C GLU A 225 0.97 3.02 -27.63
N VAL A 226 1.36 1.76 -27.41
CA VAL A 226 0.38 0.65 -27.24
C VAL A 226 -0.25 0.64 -25.85
N LEU A 227 0.24 1.48 -24.93
CA LEU A 227 -0.27 1.62 -23.57
C LEU A 227 -1.29 2.76 -23.42
N ILE A 228 -1.51 3.55 -24.48
CA ILE A 228 -2.48 4.66 -24.49
C ILE A 228 -3.90 4.11 -24.36
N HIS A 229 -4.69 4.69 -23.45
CA HIS A 229 -6.06 4.29 -23.21
C HIS A 229 -6.92 5.45 -22.66
N ASP A 230 -8.20 5.17 -22.33
CA ASP A 230 -9.11 6.15 -21.72
C ASP A 230 -8.61 6.69 -20.37
N PHE A 231 -7.85 5.86 -19.64
CA PHE A 231 -7.45 6.05 -18.25
C PHE A 231 -6.00 5.65 -18.07
N VAL A 232 -5.34 6.24 -17.08
CA VAL A 232 -3.97 5.88 -16.69
C VAL A 232 -4.05 5.00 -15.45
N ASN A 233 -3.54 3.77 -15.54
CA ASN A 233 -3.57 2.88 -14.40
C ASN A 233 -2.76 3.42 -13.22
N PHE A 234 -3.28 3.23 -12.01
CA PHE A 234 -2.51 3.34 -10.78
C PHE A 234 -1.57 2.12 -10.66
N TRP A 235 -0.54 2.11 -11.51
CA TRP A 235 0.43 1.02 -11.60
C TRP A 235 -0.23 -0.34 -11.89
N ASN A 236 -0.11 -1.28 -10.96
CA ASN A 236 -0.68 -2.63 -11.02
C ASN A 236 -1.95 -2.76 -10.17
N ASP A 237 -2.39 -1.67 -9.51
CA ASP A 237 -3.63 -1.67 -8.74
C ASP A 237 -4.80 -2.05 -9.65
N SER A 238 -5.50 -3.10 -9.28
CA SER A 238 -6.62 -3.63 -10.04
C SER A 238 -7.96 -3.32 -9.40
N ARG A 239 -8.03 -2.54 -8.32
CA ARG A 239 -9.28 -2.23 -7.62
C ARG A 239 -10.25 -1.44 -8.49
N TYR A 240 -9.75 -0.44 -9.23
CA TYR A 240 -10.60 0.55 -9.90
C TYR A 240 -10.67 0.44 -11.44
N ASN A 241 -9.63 -0.09 -12.08
CA ASN A 241 -9.55 -0.18 -13.55
C ASN A 241 -10.37 -1.33 -14.14
N ARG A 242 -10.53 -1.38 -15.47
CA ARG A 242 -11.18 -2.52 -16.14
C ARG A 242 -10.22 -3.72 -16.19
N GLU A 243 -10.76 -4.95 -16.27
CA GLU A 243 -9.88 -6.13 -16.42
C GLU A 243 -9.02 -6.04 -17.69
N ARG A 244 -9.59 -5.50 -18.78
CA ARG A 244 -8.88 -5.26 -20.05
C ARG A 244 -7.74 -4.25 -19.95
N ASP A 245 -7.67 -3.48 -18.86
CA ASP A 245 -6.62 -2.49 -18.63
C ASP A 245 -5.50 -3.03 -17.74
N HIS A 246 -5.66 -4.22 -17.16
CA HIS A 246 -4.60 -4.87 -16.39
C HIS A 246 -3.30 -4.98 -17.20
N GLY A 247 -2.18 -4.64 -16.57
CA GLY A 247 -0.85 -4.71 -17.18
C GLY A 247 -0.52 -3.57 -18.14
N LYS A 248 -1.43 -2.60 -18.39
CA LYS A 248 -1.10 -1.36 -19.10
C LYS A 248 -0.33 -0.40 -18.19
N TYR A 249 0.93 -0.74 -17.94
CA TYR A 249 1.80 -0.03 -17.03
C TYR A 249 2.59 1.04 -17.81
N ILE A 250 2.01 2.23 -17.97
CA ILE A 250 2.66 3.33 -18.69
C ILE A 250 3.57 4.19 -17.81
N LEU A 251 3.30 4.20 -16.50
CA LEU A 251 4.04 5.02 -15.54
C LEU A 251 5.39 4.37 -15.15
N SER A 252 6.28 5.16 -14.55
CA SER A 252 7.67 4.86 -14.14
C SER A 252 8.66 4.62 -15.26
N HIS A 253 8.26 3.97 -16.37
CA HIS A 253 9.17 3.65 -17.47
C HIS A 253 9.79 4.89 -18.14
N GLY A 254 9.00 5.95 -18.32
CA GLY A 254 9.46 7.15 -19.01
C GLY A 254 10.54 7.88 -18.21
N LEU A 255 10.31 8.05 -16.91
CA LEU A 255 11.28 8.71 -16.04
C LEU A 255 12.55 7.86 -15.83
N ASN A 256 12.39 6.52 -15.77
CA ASN A 256 13.50 5.59 -15.76
C ASN A 256 14.37 5.71 -17.02
N ALA A 257 13.73 5.75 -18.20
CA ALA A 257 14.43 5.97 -19.46
C ALA A 257 15.15 7.32 -19.50
N ALA A 258 14.58 8.37 -18.92
CA ALA A 258 15.22 9.68 -18.86
C ALA A 258 16.52 9.64 -18.04
N ILE A 259 16.48 9.11 -16.81
CA ILE A 259 17.66 8.97 -15.95
C ILE A 259 18.71 8.07 -16.62
N ALA A 260 18.30 6.89 -17.10
CA ALA A 260 19.21 5.96 -17.77
C ALA A 260 19.84 6.58 -19.02
N GLY A 261 19.06 7.31 -19.83
CA GLY A 261 19.56 8.01 -21.01
C GLY A 261 20.63 9.06 -20.69
N HIS A 262 20.53 9.76 -19.55
CA HIS A 262 21.60 10.65 -19.11
C HIS A 262 22.84 9.91 -18.61
N LEU A 263 22.69 8.83 -17.84
CA LEU A 263 23.84 8.09 -17.30
C LEU A 263 24.59 7.35 -18.40
N LEU A 264 23.87 6.69 -19.30
CA LEU A 264 24.43 5.93 -20.43
C LEU A 264 24.78 6.81 -21.64
N GLN A 265 24.42 8.09 -21.58
CA GLN A 265 24.52 9.02 -22.71
C GLN A 265 23.84 8.47 -23.98
N ASP A 266 22.66 7.88 -23.80
CA ASP A 266 21.87 7.27 -24.86
C ASP A 266 20.71 8.20 -25.27
N LYS A 267 20.82 8.76 -26.48
CA LYS A 267 19.78 9.63 -27.05
C LYS A 267 18.47 8.89 -27.37
N ALA A 268 18.52 7.58 -27.65
CA ALA A 268 17.33 6.79 -27.92
C ALA A 268 16.51 6.61 -26.64
N LEU A 269 17.15 6.43 -25.48
CA LEU A 269 16.48 6.40 -24.18
C LEU A 269 15.86 7.76 -23.82
N LEU A 270 16.55 8.87 -24.05
CA LEU A 270 15.97 10.20 -23.83
C LEU A 270 14.76 10.46 -24.75
N ARG A 271 14.85 10.05 -26.02
CA ARG A 271 13.72 10.12 -26.95
C ARG A 271 12.57 9.20 -26.51
N LEU A 272 12.87 8.00 -26.02
CA LEU A 272 11.87 7.06 -25.48
C LEU A 272 11.14 7.67 -24.28
N ALA A 273 11.85 8.31 -23.35
CA ALA A 273 11.23 9.04 -22.25
C ALA A 273 10.24 10.10 -22.77
N ALA A 274 10.63 10.88 -23.78
CA ALA A 274 9.75 11.88 -24.39
C ALA A 274 8.49 11.25 -25.03
N ARG A 275 8.61 10.06 -25.63
CA ARG A 275 7.47 9.29 -26.14
C ARG A 275 6.52 8.86 -25.02
N PHE A 276 7.04 8.40 -23.89
CA PHE A 276 6.21 8.08 -22.71
C PHE A 276 5.39 9.29 -22.25
N ALA A 277 6.00 10.47 -22.13
CA ALA A 277 5.28 11.67 -21.73
C ALA A 277 4.16 12.03 -22.71
N LEU A 278 4.39 11.92 -24.03
CA LEU A 278 3.34 12.15 -25.03
C LEU A 278 2.23 11.10 -24.95
N SER A 279 2.57 9.83 -24.78
CA SER A 279 1.56 8.77 -24.59
C SER A 279 0.70 9.01 -23.34
N ILE A 280 1.28 9.41 -22.20
CA ILE A 280 0.53 9.81 -21.01
C ILE A 280 -0.36 11.03 -21.33
N GLY A 281 0.18 12.01 -22.07
CA GLY A 281 -0.56 13.19 -22.51
C GLY A 281 -1.76 12.88 -23.40
N MET A 282 -1.70 11.79 -24.19
CA MET A 282 -2.76 11.32 -25.09
C MET A 282 -3.78 10.39 -24.42
N CYS A 283 -3.53 9.91 -23.19
CA CYS A 283 -4.58 9.27 -22.41
C CYS A 283 -5.70 10.28 -22.13
N THR A 284 -6.96 9.85 -22.35
CA THR A 284 -8.12 10.76 -22.27
C THR A 284 -8.24 11.39 -20.88
N ASN A 285 -8.15 10.58 -19.83
CA ASN A 285 -8.28 10.99 -18.44
C ASN A 285 -7.07 10.52 -17.62
N TRP A 286 -6.58 11.37 -16.72
CA TRP A 286 -5.54 11.02 -15.74
C TRP A 286 -6.14 10.48 -14.44
N ASP A 287 -7.11 9.57 -14.58
CA ASP A 287 -7.80 8.85 -13.52
C ASP A 287 -7.52 7.34 -13.66
N ASP A 288 -7.67 6.54 -12.60
CA ASP A 288 -7.47 5.08 -12.63
C ASP A 288 -8.66 4.27 -13.14
N GLY A 289 -9.81 4.91 -13.40
CA GLY A 289 -10.96 4.22 -13.95
C GLY A 289 -12.12 5.14 -14.27
N PHE A 290 -13.06 4.60 -15.05
CA PHE A 290 -14.28 5.31 -15.45
C PHE A 290 -15.18 5.67 -14.26
N ILE A 291 -15.02 5.00 -13.13
CA ILE A 291 -15.80 5.25 -11.91
C ILE A 291 -15.63 6.70 -11.42
N CYS A 292 -14.46 7.31 -11.63
CA CYS A 292 -14.16 8.71 -11.29
C CYS A 292 -14.78 9.72 -12.27
N ARG A 293 -15.36 9.24 -13.38
CA ARG A 293 -15.99 10.05 -14.43
C ARG A 293 -17.42 9.58 -14.70
N PHE A 294 -18.02 8.83 -13.78
CA PHE A 294 -19.34 8.26 -13.97
C PHE A 294 -20.43 9.35 -13.97
N PRO A 295 -21.28 9.43 -15.00
CA PRO A 295 -22.32 10.45 -15.06
C PRO A 295 -23.31 10.37 -13.88
N GLY A 296 -23.45 11.48 -13.15
CA GLY A 296 -24.38 11.59 -12.03
C GLY A 296 -23.85 11.05 -10.70
N SER A 297 -22.62 10.52 -10.66
CA SER A 297 -21.94 10.19 -9.42
C SER A 297 -21.12 11.38 -8.93
N THR A 298 -21.05 11.53 -7.60
CA THR A 298 -20.12 12.44 -6.93
C THR A 298 -18.86 11.75 -6.44
N PHE A 299 -18.71 10.45 -6.72
CA PHE A 299 -17.54 9.67 -6.36
C PHE A 299 -16.34 10.12 -7.17
N GLU A 300 -15.26 10.42 -6.46
CA GLU A 300 -13.93 10.46 -7.02
C GLU A 300 -12.99 9.62 -6.17
N HIS A 301 -12.10 8.88 -6.83
CA HIS A 301 -10.85 8.53 -6.19
C HIS A 301 -10.03 9.82 -6.00
N ARG A 302 -9.26 9.92 -4.91
CA ARG A 302 -8.43 11.10 -4.70
C ARG A 302 -7.35 11.19 -5.77
N CYS A 303 -6.70 12.34 -5.87
CA CYS A 303 -5.79 12.69 -6.97
C CYS A 303 -4.44 11.95 -7.01
N PHE A 304 -4.44 10.64 -6.70
CA PHE A 304 -3.27 9.77 -6.72
C PHE A 304 -2.69 9.65 -8.13
N VAL A 305 -3.50 9.25 -9.12
CA VAL A 305 -3.03 9.06 -10.51
C VAL A 305 -2.62 10.37 -11.16
N GLN A 306 -3.37 11.44 -10.92
CA GLN A 306 -3.07 12.79 -11.40
C GLN A 306 -1.72 13.26 -10.88
N SER A 307 -1.43 13.03 -9.58
CA SER A 307 -0.11 13.32 -8.99
C SER A 307 0.99 12.49 -9.66
N LEU A 308 0.77 11.19 -9.91
CA LEU A 308 1.76 10.34 -10.59
C LEU A 308 2.02 10.78 -12.04
N CYS A 309 0.97 11.07 -12.81
CA CYS A 309 1.10 11.61 -14.17
C CYS A 309 1.85 12.95 -14.17
N ALA A 310 1.53 13.82 -13.22
CA ALA A 310 2.21 15.10 -13.05
C ALA A 310 3.69 14.92 -12.74
N TYR A 311 4.02 14.03 -11.80
CA TYR A 311 5.40 13.72 -11.41
C TYR A 311 6.21 13.21 -12.61
N GLU A 312 5.65 12.26 -13.36
CA GLU A 312 6.35 11.66 -14.49
C GLU A 312 6.51 12.60 -15.68
N VAL A 313 5.43 13.26 -16.12
CA VAL A 313 5.49 14.20 -17.24
C VAL A 313 6.38 15.39 -16.91
N ALA A 314 6.29 15.97 -15.71
CA ALA A 314 7.13 17.08 -15.31
C ALA A 314 8.60 16.66 -15.14
N GLY A 315 8.87 15.47 -14.59
CA GLY A 315 10.22 14.92 -14.49
C GLY A 315 10.85 14.64 -15.86
N ILE A 316 10.08 14.13 -16.83
CA ILE A 316 10.55 13.93 -18.20
C ILE A 316 10.78 15.27 -18.92
N LEU A 317 9.92 16.27 -18.70
CA LEU A 317 10.16 17.62 -19.23
C LEU A 317 11.43 18.24 -18.64
N ASP A 318 11.75 17.95 -17.37
CA ASP A 318 12.98 18.40 -16.73
C ASP A 318 14.22 17.69 -17.25
N LEU A 319 14.18 16.38 -17.46
CA LEU A 319 15.36 15.61 -17.86
C LEU A 319 15.52 15.55 -19.39
N ALA A 320 14.47 15.19 -20.11
CA ALA A 320 14.46 15.00 -21.56
C ALA A 320 13.80 16.16 -22.34
N GLY A 321 13.66 17.34 -21.73
CA GLY A 321 12.98 18.50 -22.31
C GLY A 321 13.51 18.95 -23.68
N GLU A 322 14.77 18.66 -23.99
CA GLU A 322 15.39 18.97 -25.28
C GLU A 322 14.85 18.13 -26.44
N CYS A 323 14.25 16.96 -26.19
CA CYS A 323 13.72 16.08 -27.22
C CYS A 323 12.41 16.60 -27.84
N PHE A 324 11.71 17.50 -27.16
CA PHE A 324 10.44 18.07 -27.60
C PHE A 324 10.63 19.23 -28.57
N THR A 325 9.68 19.39 -29.50
CA THR A 325 9.41 20.66 -30.16
C THR A 325 8.66 21.59 -29.20
N ASP A 326 8.45 22.86 -29.59
CA ASP A 326 7.60 23.76 -28.82
C ASP A 326 6.17 23.25 -28.71
N LEU A 327 5.61 22.69 -29.79
CA LEU A 327 4.27 22.10 -29.79
C LEU A 327 4.16 20.91 -28.83
N GLY A 328 5.14 20.00 -28.84
CA GLY A 328 5.20 18.86 -27.93
C GLY A 328 5.24 19.28 -26.47
N ARG A 329 6.08 20.27 -26.16
CA ARG A 329 6.19 20.84 -24.82
C ARG A 329 4.90 21.54 -24.39
N ASP A 330 4.34 22.42 -25.21
CA ASP A 330 3.14 23.20 -24.87
C ASP A 330 1.90 22.33 -24.65
N LEU A 331 1.76 21.24 -25.41
CA LEU A 331 0.73 20.23 -25.17
C LEU A 331 0.85 19.65 -23.75
N LEU A 332 2.05 19.23 -23.34
CA LEU A 332 2.27 18.63 -22.04
C LEU A 332 2.12 19.64 -20.90
N LEU A 333 2.59 20.87 -21.07
CA LEU A 333 2.37 21.96 -20.10
C LEU A 333 0.87 22.22 -19.90
N ARG A 334 0.08 22.18 -20.98
CA ARG A 334 -1.39 22.29 -20.88
C ARG A 334 -2.00 21.13 -20.11
N ARG A 335 -1.62 19.88 -20.39
CA ARG A 335 -2.14 18.70 -19.66
C ARG A 335 -1.78 18.76 -18.17
N LEU A 336 -0.54 19.16 -17.83
CA LEU A 336 -0.13 19.37 -16.44
C LEU A 336 -1.02 20.38 -15.71
N ALA A 337 -1.36 21.50 -16.36
CA ALA A 337 -2.15 22.54 -15.72
C ALA A 337 -3.64 22.20 -15.62
N GLU A 338 -4.25 21.69 -16.70
CA GLU A 338 -5.69 21.42 -16.77
C GLU A 338 -6.08 20.13 -16.05
N GLU A 339 -5.39 19.00 -16.33
CA GLU A 339 -5.80 17.68 -15.81
C GLU A 339 -5.17 17.36 -14.45
N ALA A 340 -3.90 17.69 -14.24
CA ALA A 340 -3.23 17.41 -12.98
C ALA A 340 -3.48 18.51 -11.93
N ILE A 341 -2.90 19.70 -12.12
CA ILE A 341 -2.94 20.76 -11.10
C ILE A 341 -4.37 21.20 -10.81
N GLY A 342 -5.23 21.30 -11.83
CA GLY A 342 -6.66 21.58 -11.65
C GLY A 342 -7.35 20.58 -10.71
N THR A 343 -7.16 19.29 -10.95
CA THR A 343 -7.76 18.22 -10.15
C THR A 343 -7.17 18.14 -8.75
N ILE A 344 -5.84 18.30 -8.61
CA ILE A 344 -5.18 18.30 -7.30
C ILE A 344 -5.70 19.46 -6.46
N HIS A 345 -5.81 20.67 -7.02
CA HIS A 345 -6.39 21.82 -6.32
C HIS A 345 -7.85 21.59 -5.94
N PHE A 346 -8.67 21.04 -6.84
CA PHE A 346 -10.05 20.69 -6.52
C PHE A 346 -10.13 19.74 -5.30
N ASN A 347 -9.29 18.70 -5.25
CA ASN A 347 -9.24 17.79 -4.11
C ASN A 347 -8.80 18.51 -2.83
N THR A 348 -7.78 19.36 -2.90
CA THR A 348 -7.32 20.17 -1.75
C THR A 348 -8.38 21.15 -1.24
N TRP A 349 -9.25 21.68 -2.11
CA TRP A 349 -10.36 22.55 -1.70
C TRP A 349 -11.55 21.79 -1.12
N LYS A 350 -11.82 20.58 -1.61
CA LYS A 350 -13.03 19.81 -1.27
C LYS A 350 -12.86 19.01 0.03
N PHE A 351 -11.66 18.49 0.30
CA PHE A 351 -11.46 17.45 1.32
C PHE A 351 -10.53 17.89 2.44
N ASP A 352 -11.07 18.52 3.49
CA ASP A 352 -10.27 18.98 4.64
C ASP A 352 -9.47 17.87 5.31
N TYR A 353 -10.02 16.66 5.41
CA TYR A 353 -9.36 15.55 6.11
C TYR A 353 -8.00 15.14 5.51
N ILE A 354 -7.72 15.48 4.25
CA ILE A 354 -6.43 15.11 3.61
C ILE A 354 -5.24 15.84 4.23
N PHE A 355 -5.48 16.91 4.99
CA PHE A 355 -4.46 17.63 5.75
C PHE A 355 -4.07 16.86 7.02
N GLU A 356 -4.93 15.98 7.52
CA GLU A 356 -4.73 15.25 8.78
C GLU A 356 -4.18 13.83 8.57
N CYS A 357 -3.98 13.40 7.32
CA CYS A 357 -3.49 12.07 6.97
C CYS A 357 -2.43 12.09 5.88
N ASN A 358 -2.05 10.91 5.36
CA ASN A 358 -0.99 10.76 4.35
C ASN A 358 -1.26 11.44 3.01
N GLN A 359 -2.52 11.76 2.69
CA GLN A 359 -2.95 12.00 1.31
C GLN A 359 -2.39 13.29 0.72
N LEU A 360 -2.40 14.42 1.45
CA LEU A 360 -1.82 15.65 0.89
C LEU A 360 -0.32 15.51 0.64
N ALA A 361 0.39 14.85 1.55
CA ALA A 361 1.80 14.52 1.39
C ALA A 361 2.03 13.65 0.14
N TRP A 362 1.18 12.63 -0.10
CA TRP A 362 1.23 11.81 -1.32
C TRP A 362 1.12 12.63 -2.61
N PHE A 363 0.31 13.69 -2.61
CA PHE A 363 0.11 14.53 -3.80
C PHE A 363 1.27 15.52 -4.04
N ALA A 364 2.11 15.76 -3.02
CA ALA A 364 3.14 16.80 -3.05
C ALA A 364 4.21 16.65 -4.14
N PRO A 365 4.76 15.46 -4.46
CA PRO A 365 5.79 15.32 -5.48
C PRO A 365 5.32 15.78 -6.86
N GLY A 366 4.16 15.27 -7.31
CA GLY A 366 3.57 15.63 -8.59
C GLY A 366 3.13 17.09 -8.63
N ARG A 367 2.42 17.53 -7.59
CA ARG A 367 1.94 18.91 -7.47
C ARG A 367 3.08 19.93 -7.51
N MET A 368 4.13 19.71 -6.72
CA MET A 368 5.22 20.67 -6.63
C MET A 368 6.11 20.66 -7.87
N LEU A 369 6.49 19.48 -8.39
CA LEU A 369 7.34 19.40 -9.57
C LEU A 369 6.64 19.98 -10.80
N ALA A 370 5.36 19.70 -10.99
CA ALA A 370 4.59 20.28 -12.10
C ALA A 370 4.47 21.80 -11.96
N LEU A 371 4.16 22.33 -10.77
CA LEU A 371 4.13 23.79 -10.55
C LEU A 371 5.49 24.44 -10.79
N ALA A 372 6.59 23.79 -10.38
CA ALA A 372 7.95 24.27 -10.62
C ALA A 372 8.29 24.33 -12.11
N VAL A 373 7.94 23.29 -12.89
CA VAL A 373 8.10 23.28 -14.35
C VAL A 373 7.22 24.35 -15.00
N LEU A 374 5.93 24.42 -14.63
CA LEU A 374 5.01 25.42 -15.16
C LEU A 374 5.51 26.84 -14.87
N ASN A 375 6.09 27.10 -13.70
CA ASN A 375 6.63 28.40 -13.32
C ASN A 375 7.81 28.86 -14.20
N ARG A 376 8.52 27.93 -14.86
CA ARG A 376 9.55 28.29 -15.85
C ARG A 376 8.97 28.91 -17.12
N HIS A 377 7.70 28.64 -17.41
CA HIS A 377 7.02 29.10 -18.64
C HIS A 377 5.95 30.15 -18.35
N TRP A 378 5.24 30.03 -17.23
CA TRP A 378 4.10 30.85 -16.85
C TRP A 378 4.30 31.43 -15.43
N PRO A 379 4.92 32.61 -15.29
CA PRO A 379 5.26 33.18 -13.98
C PRO A 379 4.10 33.35 -12.98
N ARG A 380 2.85 33.36 -13.47
CA ARG A 380 1.65 33.42 -12.61
C ARG A 380 1.40 32.16 -11.80
N THR A 381 2.08 31.05 -12.10
CA THR A 381 1.95 29.80 -11.32
C THR A 381 2.72 29.83 -10.01
N ARG A 382 3.69 30.76 -9.85
CA ARG A 382 4.49 30.93 -8.62
C ARG A 382 3.63 30.97 -7.36
N GLN A 383 2.57 31.78 -7.36
CA GLN A 383 1.70 31.93 -6.19
C GLN A 383 1.04 30.61 -5.75
N TYR A 384 0.72 29.73 -6.70
CA TYR A 384 0.11 28.44 -6.41
C TYR A 384 1.13 27.44 -5.88
N MET A 385 2.38 27.54 -6.32
CA MET A 385 3.50 26.79 -5.75
C MET A 385 3.74 27.17 -4.29
N ASP A 386 3.67 28.46 -3.97
CA ASP A 386 3.83 28.94 -2.59
C ASP A 386 2.66 28.53 -1.68
N ILE A 387 1.44 28.49 -2.24
CA ILE A 387 0.26 27.94 -1.55
C ILE A 387 0.46 26.45 -1.27
N ALA A 388 0.84 25.66 -2.28
CA ALA A 388 1.06 24.23 -2.14
C ALA A 388 2.12 23.89 -1.08
N TYR A 389 3.19 24.68 -0.98
CA TYR A 389 4.21 24.51 0.06
C TYR A 389 3.64 24.78 1.47
N ARG A 390 2.88 25.85 1.65
CA ARG A 390 2.27 26.17 2.96
C ARG A 390 1.26 25.11 3.39
N GLU A 391 0.41 24.67 2.48
CA GLU A 391 -0.58 23.60 2.74
C GLU A 391 0.12 22.29 3.11
N LEU A 392 1.24 21.96 2.45
CA LEU A 392 2.04 20.79 2.81
C LEU A 392 2.61 20.92 4.23
N CYS A 393 3.17 22.08 4.59
CA CYS A 393 3.68 22.31 5.94
C CYS A 393 2.56 22.23 7.00
N GLU A 394 1.40 22.80 6.72
CA GLU A 394 0.22 22.72 7.58
C GLU A 394 -0.20 21.26 7.81
N SER A 395 -0.29 20.47 6.74
CA SER A 395 -0.62 19.06 6.84
C SER A 395 0.40 18.27 7.67
N LEU A 396 1.69 18.51 7.47
CA LEU A 396 2.74 17.83 8.25
C LEU A 396 2.71 18.18 9.74
N GLU A 397 2.41 19.42 10.11
CA GLU A 397 2.24 19.80 11.51
C GLU A 397 0.97 19.20 12.13
N SER A 398 -0.05 18.91 11.32
CA SER A 398 -1.29 18.28 11.79
C SER A 398 -1.19 16.76 11.90
N SER A 399 -0.53 16.10 10.95
CA SER A 399 -0.53 14.64 10.84
C SER A 399 0.58 13.95 11.65
N ILE A 400 1.65 14.68 12.02
CA ILE A 400 2.75 14.15 12.84
C ILE A 400 2.49 14.50 14.30
N LEU A 401 2.43 13.47 15.14
CA LEU A 401 2.10 13.63 16.55
C LEU A 401 3.17 14.42 17.33
N PRO A 402 2.84 14.94 18.53
CA PRO A 402 3.78 15.72 19.35
C PRO A 402 5.08 14.97 19.71
N ASP A 403 5.02 13.64 19.82
CA ASP A 403 6.18 12.77 20.08
C ASP A 403 6.91 12.34 18.78
N GLY A 404 6.53 12.90 17.64
CA GLY A 404 7.09 12.58 16.32
C GLY A 404 6.55 11.30 15.70
N GLY A 405 5.62 10.60 16.37
CA GLY A 405 4.95 9.41 15.85
C GLY A 405 3.99 9.68 14.70
N TYR A 406 3.65 8.63 13.96
CA TYR A 406 2.73 8.68 12.83
C TYR A 406 1.80 7.47 12.83
N VAL A 407 0.50 7.73 12.98
CA VAL A 407 -0.49 6.75 13.41
C VAL A 407 -0.78 5.63 12.41
N GLU A 408 -0.52 5.85 11.12
CA GLU A 408 -0.73 4.85 10.05
C GLU A 408 0.46 3.89 9.88
N GLY A 409 1.51 4.03 10.71
CA GLY A 409 2.65 3.13 10.74
C GLY A 409 3.75 3.43 9.71
N PRO A 410 4.78 2.55 9.62
CA PRO A 410 6.03 2.84 8.92
C PRO A 410 5.87 2.99 7.41
N THR A 411 5.07 2.15 6.76
CA THR A 411 4.93 2.22 5.30
C THR A 411 4.20 3.47 4.85
N TYR A 412 3.14 3.88 5.56
CA TYR A 412 2.48 5.15 5.25
C TYR A 412 3.32 6.36 5.66
N PHE A 413 4.24 6.22 6.62
CA PHE A 413 5.23 7.26 6.91
C PHE A 413 6.18 7.56 5.74
N ARG A 414 6.24 6.69 4.71
CA ARG A 414 6.83 7.05 3.41
C ARG A 414 6.25 8.35 2.85
N CYS A 415 4.96 8.61 3.06
CA CYS A 415 4.32 9.83 2.58
C CYS A 415 4.95 11.07 3.22
N VAL A 416 5.25 11.00 4.51
CA VAL A 416 5.97 12.06 5.22
C VAL A 416 7.43 12.14 4.75
N GLY A 417 8.19 11.04 4.87
CA GLY A 417 9.62 11.08 4.63
C GLY A 417 10.01 11.25 3.16
N ARG A 418 9.36 10.52 2.24
CA ARG A 418 9.60 10.58 0.79
C ARG A 418 8.73 11.61 0.10
N ASP A 419 7.41 11.52 0.19
CA ASP A 419 6.53 12.31 -0.70
C ASP A 419 6.53 13.80 -0.33
N ALA A 420 6.33 14.13 0.95
CA ALA A 420 6.46 15.50 1.42
C ALA A 420 7.92 16.00 1.33
N GLY A 421 8.89 15.15 1.65
CA GLY A 421 10.31 15.44 1.48
C GLY A 421 10.66 15.85 0.04
N LEU A 422 10.15 15.13 -0.97
CA LEU A 422 10.28 15.48 -2.39
C LEU A 422 9.54 16.77 -2.75
N GLY A 423 8.34 16.97 -2.21
CA GLY A 423 7.62 18.24 -2.36
C GLY A 423 8.50 19.42 -1.91
N ILE A 424 9.13 19.33 -0.74
CA ILE A 424 10.02 20.38 -0.23
C ILE A 424 11.31 20.48 -1.06
N TYR A 425 11.88 19.36 -1.50
CA TYR A 425 13.04 19.32 -2.40
C TYR A 425 12.80 20.09 -3.71
N TYR A 426 11.67 19.85 -4.38
CA TYR A 426 11.35 20.56 -5.62
C TYR A 426 11.05 22.03 -5.38
N TYR A 427 10.38 22.35 -4.27
CA TYR A 427 10.13 23.75 -3.90
C TYR A 427 11.45 24.49 -3.66
N SER A 428 12.35 23.92 -2.86
CA SER A 428 13.71 24.42 -2.60
C SER A 428 14.44 24.76 -3.90
N ARG A 429 14.45 23.83 -4.86
CA ARG A 429 15.11 24.03 -6.15
C ARG A 429 14.46 25.08 -7.04
N ALA A 430 13.14 25.13 -7.04
CA ALA A 430 12.41 26.10 -7.83
C ALA A 430 12.70 27.54 -7.38
N ILE A 431 13.02 27.75 -6.10
CA ILE A 431 13.26 29.06 -5.50
C ILE A 431 14.74 29.38 -5.24
N GLY A 432 15.60 28.36 -5.25
CA GLY A 432 17.03 28.51 -5.01
C GLY A 432 17.42 28.63 -3.53
N GLU A 433 16.57 28.16 -2.61
CA GLU A 433 16.82 28.19 -1.17
C GLU A 433 17.20 26.80 -0.65
N PRO A 434 18.05 26.68 0.39
CA PRO A 434 18.43 25.38 0.94
C PRO A 434 17.24 24.59 1.48
N MET A 435 17.15 23.30 1.13
CA MET A 435 16.08 22.42 1.60
C MET A 435 16.00 22.37 3.14
N GLN A 436 17.14 22.40 3.84
CA GLN A 436 17.19 22.30 5.31
C GLN A 436 16.44 23.44 6.02
N ASP A 437 16.39 24.61 5.39
CA ASP A 437 15.72 25.81 5.91
C ASP A 437 14.21 25.77 5.69
N LEU A 438 13.73 24.87 4.81
CA LEU A 438 12.32 24.73 4.44
C LEU A 438 11.64 23.53 5.11
N ILE A 439 12.39 22.68 5.82
CA ILE A 439 11.82 21.52 6.53
C ILE A 439 11.02 21.99 7.77
N PRO A 440 9.73 21.62 7.87
CA PRO A 440 8.91 22.00 9.00
C PRO A 440 9.39 21.36 10.32
N PRO A 441 9.18 22.02 11.46
CA PRO A 441 9.50 21.48 12.79
C PRO A 441 8.98 20.06 13.06
N ALA A 442 7.79 19.70 12.55
CA ALA A 442 7.22 18.37 12.73
C ALA A 442 8.12 17.23 12.28
N MET A 443 8.68 17.31 11.08
CA MET A 443 9.57 16.25 10.56
C MET A 443 10.85 16.10 11.41
N LYS A 444 11.28 17.17 12.08
CA LYS A 444 12.47 17.15 12.96
C LYS A 444 12.21 16.41 14.28
N ARG A 445 10.96 16.03 14.60
CA ARG A 445 10.61 15.27 15.82
C ARG A 445 10.61 13.75 15.59
N CYS A 446 10.66 13.28 14.35
CA CYS A 446 10.44 11.86 14.01
C CYS A 446 11.62 10.92 14.32
N GLY A 447 12.57 11.31 15.18
CA GLY A 447 13.73 10.48 15.55
C GLY A 447 13.31 9.26 16.36
N ASP A 448 12.50 9.48 17.39
CA ASP A 448 12.03 8.43 18.30
C ASP A 448 11.06 7.46 17.61
N PHE A 449 10.32 7.93 16.59
CA PHE A 449 9.52 7.07 15.73
C PHE A 449 10.38 6.05 14.99
N GLY A 450 11.48 6.50 14.38
CA GLY A 450 12.45 5.63 13.74
C GLY A 450 13.08 4.63 14.71
N GLU A 451 13.48 5.07 15.91
CA GLU A 451 14.07 4.20 16.94
C GLU A 451 13.10 3.12 17.43
N THR A 452 11.85 3.49 17.70
CA THR A 452 10.80 2.55 18.13
C THR A 452 10.58 1.45 17.10
N LEU A 453 10.52 1.79 15.81
CA LEU A 453 10.15 0.86 14.75
C LEU A 453 11.32 0.15 14.08
N MET A 454 12.56 0.63 14.18
CA MET A 454 13.72 0.01 13.53
C MET A 454 13.83 -1.47 13.90
N SER A 455 13.84 -2.34 12.89
CA SER A 455 14.01 -3.78 13.01
C SER A 455 15.49 -4.15 13.16
N THR A 456 15.73 -5.14 14.00
CA THR A 456 17.01 -5.83 14.19
C THR A 456 17.14 -7.08 13.30
N ASP A 457 16.08 -7.47 12.57
CA ASP A 457 16.11 -8.52 11.55
C ASP A 457 17.02 -8.10 10.38
N ASP A 458 17.87 -9.01 9.89
CA ASP A 458 18.80 -8.70 8.80
C ASP A 458 18.08 -8.38 7.47
N ALA A 459 16.86 -8.93 7.28
CA ALA A 459 16.11 -8.82 6.02
C ALA A 459 15.19 -7.59 5.97
N GLY A 460 14.94 -6.91 7.10
CA GLY A 460 14.04 -5.76 7.21
C GLY A 460 14.74 -4.49 7.66
N ASP A 461 14.04 -3.36 7.55
CA ASP A 461 14.41 -2.06 8.13
C ASP A 461 13.53 -1.73 9.34
N MET A 462 12.24 -2.09 9.29
CA MET A 462 11.23 -1.70 10.26
C MET A 462 10.32 -2.87 10.64
N VAL A 463 9.76 -2.82 11.85
CA VAL A 463 8.67 -3.72 12.27
C VAL A 463 7.41 -3.34 11.50
N PRO A 464 6.80 -4.25 10.72
CA PRO A 464 5.77 -3.91 9.73
C PRO A 464 4.36 -3.80 10.35
N ILE A 465 4.18 -3.00 11.41
CA ILE A 465 2.85 -2.78 12.01
C ILE A 465 1.90 -2.05 11.06
N CYS A 466 0.61 -2.08 11.37
CA CYS A 466 -0.43 -1.43 10.54
C CYS A 466 -0.37 -1.97 9.11
N ASP A 467 -0.80 -1.19 8.12
CA ASP A 467 -0.60 -1.49 6.71
C ASP A 467 0.89 -1.32 6.28
N GLY A 468 1.78 -2.06 6.95
CA GLY A 468 3.23 -1.96 6.92
C GLY A 468 3.94 -3.04 6.11
N ASN A 469 5.16 -2.73 5.68
CA ASN A 469 6.12 -3.60 5.02
C ASN A 469 7.44 -3.62 5.80
N ARG A 470 8.23 -4.68 5.63
CA ARG A 470 9.50 -4.84 6.36
C ARG A 470 10.60 -3.90 5.90
N GLN A 471 10.63 -3.53 4.62
CA GLN A 471 11.61 -2.60 4.07
C GLN A 471 10.99 -1.20 3.91
N HIS A 472 11.76 -0.16 4.23
CA HIS A 472 11.31 1.22 4.11
C HIS A 472 11.81 1.86 2.82
N ASP A 473 11.14 2.91 2.35
CA ASP A 473 11.50 3.62 1.12
C ASP A 473 12.91 4.26 1.24
N PRO A 474 13.88 3.93 0.36
CA PRO A 474 15.26 4.42 0.49
C PRO A 474 15.41 5.93 0.40
N LEU A 475 14.55 6.62 -0.36
CA LEU A 475 14.59 8.07 -0.46
C LEU A 475 14.05 8.71 0.81
N SER A 476 12.98 8.14 1.40
CA SER A 476 12.56 8.51 2.75
C SER A 476 13.70 8.38 3.76
N LEU A 477 14.45 7.27 3.71
CA LEU A 477 15.60 7.04 4.60
C LEU A 477 16.70 8.08 4.39
N ALA A 478 17.05 8.40 3.14
CA ALA A 478 18.08 9.39 2.83
C ALA A 478 17.70 10.81 3.33
N ILE A 479 16.46 11.23 3.13
CA ILE A 479 15.96 12.53 3.60
C ILE A 479 15.97 12.60 5.13
N LEU A 480 15.43 11.57 5.80
CA LEU A 480 15.35 11.54 7.26
C LEU A 480 16.73 11.40 7.92
N ALA A 481 17.66 10.64 7.33
CA ALA A 481 19.04 10.56 7.80
C ALA A 481 19.76 11.92 7.66
N GLY A 482 19.47 12.68 6.59
CA GLY A 482 19.98 14.05 6.47
C GLY A 482 19.41 15.02 7.48
N LEU A 483 18.14 14.86 7.85
CA LEU A 483 17.48 15.70 8.84
C LEU A 483 17.86 15.34 10.28
N LEU A 484 17.99 14.04 10.56
CA LEU A 484 18.15 13.44 11.88
C LEU A 484 19.33 12.46 11.89
N PRO A 485 20.56 12.93 11.66
CA PRO A 485 21.71 12.05 11.39
C PRO A 485 22.11 11.19 12.60
N GLN A 486 21.68 11.55 13.81
CA GLN A 486 21.95 10.80 15.05
C GLN A 486 20.79 9.85 15.46
N SER A 487 19.92 9.46 14.52
CA SER A 487 18.76 8.60 14.78
C SER A 487 18.84 7.27 14.03
N ALA A 488 17.88 6.38 14.28
CA ALA A 488 17.73 5.11 13.58
C ALA A 488 17.62 5.22 12.05
N TRP A 489 17.18 6.37 11.51
CA TRP A 489 17.07 6.58 10.06
C TRP A 489 18.41 6.35 9.35
N SER A 490 19.52 6.82 9.92
CA SER A 490 20.87 6.60 9.39
C SER A 490 21.25 5.12 9.36
N ARG A 491 20.82 4.33 10.36
CA ARG A 491 21.11 2.89 10.43
C ARG A 491 20.28 2.10 9.45
N MET A 492 18.99 2.41 9.32
CA MET A 492 18.13 1.78 8.31
C MET A 492 18.63 2.08 6.89
N LEU A 493 19.12 3.30 6.64
CA LEU A 493 19.78 3.63 5.39
C LEU A 493 21.03 2.76 5.16
N GLN A 494 21.90 2.63 6.17
CA GLN A 494 23.09 1.77 6.08
C GLN A 494 22.73 0.30 5.81
N LYS A 495 21.69 -0.24 6.48
CA LYS A 495 21.16 -1.59 6.20
C LYS A 495 20.71 -1.72 4.74
N THR A 496 20.00 -0.72 4.23
CA THR A 496 19.56 -0.68 2.82
C THR A 496 20.74 -0.73 1.85
N PHE A 497 21.77 0.08 2.07
CA PHE A 497 22.99 0.05 1.23
C PHE A 497 23.71 -1.30 1.31
N ALA A 498 23.84 -1.86 2.52
CA ALA A 498 24.50 -3.15 2.73
C ALA A 498 23.76 -4.31 2.04
N ARG A 499 22.42 -4.28 1.98
CA ARG A 499 21.62 -5.31 1.31
C ARG A 499 21.64 -5.20 -0.22
N ASN A 500 21.89 -4.02 -0.78
CA ASN A 500 21.71 -3.75 -2.21
C ASN A 500 22.99 -3.24 -2.88
N ASP A 501 24.13 -3.87 -2.58
CA ASP A 501 25.44 -3.60 -3.21
C ASP A 501 25.87 -2.12 -3.24
N GLY A 502 25.50 -1.38 -2.19
CA GLY A 502 25.82 0.03 -2.05
C GLY A 502 24.91 0.99 -2.81
N TRP A 503 23.72 0.55 -3.22
CA TRP A 503 22.68 1.40 -3.80
C TRP A 503 21.49 1.59 -2.86
N PRO A 504 20.90 2.80 -2.77
CA PRO A 504 19.66 3.06 -2.04
C PRO A 504 18.46 2.59 -2.87
N THR A 505 18.35 1.29 -3.04
CA THR A 505 17.24 0.64 -3.76
C THR A 505 16.53 -0.34 -2.84
N MET A 506 15.27 -0.66 -3.15
CA MET A 506 14.57 -1.74 -2.46
C MET A 506 14.92 -3.07 -3.11
N THR A 507 14.94 -4.14 -2.32
CA THR A 507 14.98 -5.49 -2.88
C THR A 507 13.63 -5.73 -3.58
N PRO A 508 13.60 -6.10 -4.87
CA PRO A 508 12.33 -6.34 -5.56
C PRO A 508 11.54 -7.44 -4.84
N LEU A 509 10.31 -7.16 -4.40
CA LEU A 509 9.40 -8.23 -3.97
C LEU A 509 8.99 -9.06 -5.19
N ALA A 510 8.56 -10.31 -4.99
CA ALA A 510 8.07 -11.17 -6.07
C ALA A 510 6.87 -10.56 -6.84
N SER A 511 6.18 -9.58 -6.23
CA SER A 511 5.08 -8.79 -6.79
C SER A 511 5.50 -7.44 -7.39
N ASP A 512 6.77 -7.02 -7.26
CA ASP A 512 7.15 -5.65 -7.53
C ASP A 512 7.42 -5.36 -9.01
N ARG A 513 6.59 -4.43 -9.51
CA ARG A 513 6.92 -3.15 -10.16
C ARG A 513 8.28 -3.04 -10.86
N VAL A 514 8.28 -2.33 -11.99
CA VAL A 514 9.50 -1.74 -12.56
C VAL A 514 10.06 -0.75 -11.51
N PRO A 515 11.27 -0.96 -10.97
CA PRO A 515 11.82 -0.10 -9.93
C PRO A 515 11.93 1.34 -10.43
N MET A 516 11.45 2.31 -9.64
CA MET A 516 11.55 3.73 -9.98
C MET A 516 12.97 4.22 -9.64
N VAL A 517 13.81 4.40 -10.65
CA VAL A 517 15.23 4.74 -10.44
C VAL A 517 15.49 6.23 -10.24
N SER A 518 14.50 7.10 -10.49
CA SER A 518 14.61 8.53 -10.14
C SER A 518 14.80 8.74 -8.65
N ASP A 519 14.07 7.99 -7.83
CA ASP A 519 14.17 8.11 -6.37
C ASP A 519 15.51 7.59 -5.87
N ALA A 520 16.02 6.50 -6.45
CA ALA A 520 17.36 5.99 -6.15
C ALA A 520 18.46 6.99 -6.53
N ALA A 521 18.30 7.71 -7.64
CA ALA A 521 19.24 8.75 -8.07
C ALA A 521 19.28 9.94 -7.08
N ILE A 522 18.11 10.43 -6.68
CA ILE A 522 18.00 11.52 -5.69
C ILE A 522 18.52 11.04 -4.33
N ALA A 523 18.11 9.86 -3.87
CA ALA A 523 18.52 9.30 -2.59
C ALA A 523 20.05 9.13 -2.51
N TRP A 524 20.68 8.66 -3.58
CA TRP A 524 22.13 8.54 -3.65
C TRP A 524 22.81 9.91 -3.55
N SER A 525 22.33 10.89 -4.32
CA SER A 525 22.88 12.25 -4.31
C SER A 525 22.77 12.94 -2.94
N LEU A 526 21.67 12.71 -2.22
CA LEU A 526 21.49 13.20 -0.85
C LEU A 526 22.43 12.46 0.12
N THR A 527 22.58 11.14 -0.04
CA THR A 527 23.36 10.30 0.87
C THR A 527 24.86 10.59 0.81
N GLU A 528 25.41 10.90 -0.37
CA GLU A 528 26.84 11.25 -0.51
C GLU A 528 27.25 12.44 0.37
N GLN A 529 26.30 13.31 0.72
CA GLN A 529 26.54 14.50 1.52
C GLN A 529 26.41 14.24 3.02
N LEU A 530 25.98 13.04 3.43
CA LEU A 530 25.70 12.73 4.82
C LEU A 530 26.94 12.28 5.60
N PRO A 531 27.09 12.70 6.86
CA PRO A 531 28.12 12.16 7.73
C PRO A 531 27.84 10.68 8.01
N GLN A 532 28.90 9.86 8.06
CA GLN A 532 28.78 8.51 8.61
C GLN A 532 28.58 8.60 10.12
N ILE A 533 27.36 8.34 10.56
CA ILE A 533 27.00 8.27 11.98
C ILE A 533 26.34 6.91 12.25
N SER A 534 26.82 6.24 13.29
CA SER A 534 26.19 5.04 13.84
C SER A 534 25.97 5.26 15.32
N THR A 535 24.70 5.26 15.74
CA THR A 535 24.29 5.33 17.14
C THR A 535 23.80 3.96 17.61
N GLU A 536 24.09 3.60 18.85
CA GLU A 536 23.48 2.42 19.46
C GLU A 536 21.98 2.67 19.69
N PRO A 537 21.10 1.65 19.56
CA PRO A 537 19.67 1.85 19.76
C PRO A 537 19.38 2.28 21.19
N ALA A 538 18.31 3.05 21.37
CA ALA A 538 17.80 3.32 22.70
C ALA A 538 17.42 2.01 23.40
N VAL A 539 17.84 1.84 24.65
CA VAL A 539 17.58 0.62 25.42
C VAL A 539 16.09 0.39 25.66
N LEU A 540 15.37 1.47 25.98
CA LEU A 540 13.93 1.51 26.12
C LEU A 540 13.43 2.82 25.51
N ILE A 541 12.42 2.76 24.66
CA ILE A 541 11.82 3.90 24.00
C ILE A 541 10.31 3.73 23.90
N ALA A 542 9.57 4.82 24.00
CA ALA A 542 8.12 4.83 23.91
C ALA A 542 7.65 6.09 23.19
N LEU A 543 6.56 5.95 22.44
CA LEU A 543 5.84 7.05 21.82
C LEU A 543 4.50 7.19 22.54
N PRO A 544 4.41 7.98 23.62
CA PRO A 544 3.23 8.01 24.47
C PRO A 544 1.98 8.60 23.78
N ALA A 545 2.14 9.45 22.76
CA ALA A 545 1.01 9.99 22.00
C ALA A 545 0.57 9.01 20.89
N MET A 546 1.51 8.34 20.22
CA MET A 546 1.18 7.32 19.20
C MET A 546 0.73 5.98 19.80
N GLY A 547 1.27 5.61 20.96
CA GLY A 547 0.99 4.37 21.66
C GLY A 547 2.16 3.37 21.80
N PRO A 548 3.01 3.07 20.81
CA PRO A 548 3.93 1.92 20.89
C PRO A 548 5.14 2.13 21.80
N MET A 549 5.75 1.01 22.22
CA MET A 549 6.98 0.96 23.03
C MET A 549 7.92 -0.13 22.50
N ALA A 550 9.23 0.10 22.58
CA ALA A 550 10.24 -0.89 22.23
C ALA A 550 11.39 -0.93 23.23
N SER A 551 12.02 -2.09 23.37
CA SER A 551 13.29 -2.26 24.05
C SER A 551 14.32 -2.95 23.16
N HIS A 552 15.58 -2.57 23.29
CA HIS A 552 16.71 -3.14 22.57
C HIS A 552 17.80 -3.51 23.58
N ARG A 553 18.11 -4.80 23.68
CA ARG A 553 19.09 -5.36 24.63
C ARG A 553 20.02 -6.34 23.91
N ARG A 554 21.15 -6.67 24.54
CA ARG A 554 22.13 -7.62 23.97
C ARG A 554 22.09 -8.97 24.68
N LEU A 555 22.09 -10.04 23.91
CA LEU A 555 22.39 -11.40 24.36
C LEU A 555 23.62 -11.90 23.61
N GLY A 556 24.78 -11.84 24.28
CA GLY A 556 26.07 -11.99 23.59
C GLY A 556 26.24 -10.92 22.51
N ASP A 557 26.62 -11.33 21.30
CA ASP A 557 26.82 -10.42 20.16
C ASP A 557 25.51 -10.10 19.40
N HIS A 558 24.37 -10.64 19.86
CA HIS A 558 23.09 -10.50 19.17
C HIS A 558 22.17 -9.50 19.85
N TRP A 559 21.42 -8.76 19.04
CA TRP A 559 20.32 -7.94 19.52
C TRP A 559 19.11 -8.80 19.90
N VAL A 560 18.41 -8.37 20.95
CA VAL A 560 17.07 -8.80 21.34
C VAL A 560 16.20 -7.56 21.33
N LYS A 561 15.20 -7.52 20.45
CA LYS A 561 14.20 -6.45 20.39
C LYS A 561 12.86 -7.00 20.85
N LEU A 562 12.23 -6.30 21.79
CA LEU A 562 10.80 -6.49 22.13
C LEU A 562 10.07 -5.20 21.76
N PHE A 563 9.14 -5.29 20.83
CA PHE A 563 8.23 -4.21 20.44
C PHE A 563 6.82 -4.53 20.93
N ILE A 564 6.09 -3.54 21.44
CA ILE A 564 4.73 -3.66 21.96
C ILE A 564 3.85 -2.63 21.26
N GLN A 565 2.78 -3.11 20.63
CA GLN A 565 1.83 -2.28 19.91
C GLN A 565 0.82 -1.64 20.86
N GLY A 566 0.76 -0.32 20.86
CA GLY A 566 -0.30 0.49 21.49
C GLY A 566 -1.25 1.09 20.45
N ASN A 567 -2.02 2.10 20.86
CA ASN A 567 -2.95 2.82 19.98
C ASN A 567 -3.03 4.31 20.29
N HIS A 568 -3.28 5.09 19.23
CA HIS A 568 -3.84 6.43 19.28
C HIS A 568 -5.32 6.38 18.83
N ALA A 569 -6.21 7.04 19.56
CA ALA A 569 -7.65 7.01 19.27
C ALA A 569 -7.96 7.43 17.82
N GLY A 570 -8.80 6.65 17.14
CA GLY A 570 -9.27 6.95 15.79
C GLY A 570 -8.24 6.73 14.67
N ALA A 571 -7.06 6.19 14.97
CA ALA A 571 -6.02 5.94 13.98
C ALA A 571 -6.47 5.02 12.83
N GLY A 572 -6.42 5.55 11.61
CA GLY A 572 -6.66 4.80 10.36
C GLY A 572 -5.49 3.90 9.97
N HIS A 573 -5.71 2.99 9.02
CA HIS A 573 -4.73 2.00 8.55
C HIS A 573 -4.15 1.06 9.62
N THR A 574 -4.64 1.12 10.85
CA THR A 574 -4.25 0.23 11.92
C THR A 574 -5.03 -1.09 11.87
N HIS A 575 -4.51 -2.11 12.56
CA HIS A 575 -5.10 -3.46 12.59
C HIS A 575 -5.81 -3.71 13.93
N GLU A 576 -6.39 -4.90 14.09
CA GLU A 576 -7.01 -5.35 15.34
C GLU A 576 -5.96 -5.91 16.32
N ASP A 577 -4.84 -5.22 16.45
CA ASP A 577 -3.56 -5.74 16.98
C ASP A 577 -3.09 -5.05 18.26
N LYS A 578 -3.97 -4.31 18.95
CA LYS A 578 -3.58 -3.51 20.13
C LYS A 578 -3.23 -4.45 21.28
N GLY A 579 -1.99 -4.36 21.78
CA GLY A 579 -1.43 -5.32 22.73
C GLY A 579 -0.69 -6.51 22.10
N SER A 580 -0.62 -6.58 20.76
CA SER A 580 0.33 -7.43 20.04
C SER A 580 1.77 -7.01 20.35
N PHE A 581 2.71 -7.90 20.06
CA PHE A 581 4.14 -7.67 20.25
C PHE A 581 4.94 -8.30 19.11
N VAL A 582 6.17 -7.82 18.93
CA VAL A 582 7.16 -8.42 18.04
C VAL A 582 8.42 -8.71 18.84
N LEU A 583 8.99 -9.90 18.63
CA LEU A 583 10.22 -10.36 19.29
C LEU A 583 11.23 -10.75 18.22
N GLU A 584 12.33 -10.01 18.15
CA GLU A 584 13.43 -10.29 17.23
C GLU A 584 14.68 -10.66 18.04
N PHE A 585 15.41 -11.65 17.54
CA PHE A 585 16.65 -12.12 18.16
C PHE A 585 17.61 -12.65 17.09
N ALA A 586 18.91 -12.37 17.27
CA ALA A 586 19.96 -12.91 16.41
C ALA A 586 19.74 -12.65 14.90
N GLY A 587 19.09 -11.53 14.58
CA GLY A 587 18.76 -11.09 13.22
C GLY A 587 17.61 -11.83 12.53
N ASP A 588 16.77 -12.54 13.30
CA ASP A 588 15.51 -13.12 12.83
C ASP A 588 14.32 -12.68 13.70
N THR A 589 13.12 -12.69 13.11
CA THR A 589 11.86 -12.37 13.79
C THR A 589 11.18 -13.63 14.33
N PHE A 590 11.18 -13.81 15.67
CA PHE A 590 10.61 -14.97 16.36
C PHE A 590 9.12 -14.82 16.64
N ALA A 591 8.66 -13.63 17.01
CA ALA A 591 7.24 -13.25 17.00
C ALA A 591 7.09 -12.12 15.99
N MET A 592 6.30 -12.34 14.93
CA MET A 592 6.18 -11.39 13.82
C MET A 592 4.86 -10.62 13.86
N ASP A 593 4.86 -9.48 13.18
CA ASP A 593 3.65 -8.89 12.64
C ASP A 593 3.61 -9.14 11.12
N PRO A 594 2.46 -9.51 10.53
CA PRO A 594 2.38 -9.72 9.09
C PRO A 594 2.42 -8.43 8.28
N GLY A 595 2.06 -7.28 8.86
CA GLY A 595 1.74 -6.08 8.11
C GLY A 595 0.60 -6.33 7.12
N THR A 596 0.70 -5.77 5.91
CA THR A 596 -0.30 -5.95 4.86
C THR A 596 0.31 -6.47 3.56
N CYS A 597 -0.52 -6.67 2.55
CA CYS A 597 -0.10 -6.98 1.19
C CYS A 597 -0.79 -6.05 0.17
N ASP A 598 -0.72 -6.37 -1.11
CA ASP A 598 -1.37 -5.58 -2.17
C ASP A 598 -2.89 -5.48 -1.90
N TYR A 599 -3.42 -4.26 -1.78
CA TYR A 599 -4.86 -4.03 -1.58
C TYR A 599 -5.74 -4.54 -2.72
N SER A 600 -5.16 -4.85 -3.87
CA SER A 600 -5.84 -5.57 -4.94
C SER A 600 -6.17 -7.00 -4.57
N HIS A 601 -5.66 -7.53 -3.45
CA HIS A 601 -5.81 -8.91 -3.02
C HIS A 601 -6.63 -8.99 -1.72
N PRO A 602 -7.60 -9.93 -1.57
CA PRO A 602 -8.49 -9.93 -0.40
C PRO A 602 -7.79 -10.26 0.92
N LEU A 603 -6.65 -10.96 0.81
CA LEU A 603 -5.76 -11.19 1.94
C LEU A 603 -5.36 -9.89 2.66
N ALA A 604 -5.29 -8.74 1.99
CA ALA A 604 -4.93 -7.47 2.63
C ALA A 604 -5.89 -7.06 3.75
N ALA A 605 -7.17 -7.46 3.67
CA ALA A 605 -8.14 -7.23 4.73
C ALA A 605 -8.05 -8.31 5.82
N VAL A 606 -7.94 -9.58 5.42
CA VAL A 606 -7.77 -10.71 6.35
C VAL A 606 -6.53 -10.56 7.24
N LEU A 607 -5.44 -9.97 6.73
CA LEU A 607 -4.22 -9.74 7.51
C LEU A 607 -4.39 -8.75 8.67
N LYS A 608 -5.45 -7.93 8.67
CA LYS A 608 -5.74 -6.96 9.73
C LYS A 608 -6.47 -7.55 10.93
N ASN A 609 -6.99 -8.77 10.78
CA ASN A 609 -7.81 -9.43 11.79
C ASN A 609 -6.94 -9.87 12.98
N CYS A 610 -7.49 -9.76 14.19
CA CYS A 610 -6.77 -10.00 15.44
C CYS A 610 -6.10 -11.40 15.50
N GLU A 611 -6.66 -12.39 14.80
CA GLU A 611 -6.14 -13.76 14.72
C GLU A 611 -4.86 -13.92 13.88
N ARG A 612 -4.43 -12.84 13.22
CA ARG A 612 -3.17 -12.74 12.47
C ARG A 612 -2.04 -12.07 13.26
N HIS A 613 -2.30 -11.67 14.51
CA HIS A 613 -1.35 -10.99 15.38
C HIS A 613 -1.06 -11.79 16.66
N ASN A 614 -0.11 -11.32 17.49
CA ASN A 614 0.30 -12.00 18.74
C ASN A 614 -0.63 -11.64 19.91
N MET A 615 -1.87 -12.11 19.83
CA MET A 615 -3.01 -11.65 20.63
C MET A 615 -3.57 -12.75 21.55
N LEU A 616 -4.44 -12.36 22.50
CA LEU A 616 -5.29 -13.28 23.27
C LEU A 616 -6.72 -13.12 22.79
N ILE A 617 -7.30 -14.13 22.16
CA ILE A 617 -8.59 -14.04 21.47
C ILE A 617 -9.58 -15.02 22.11
N PRO A 618 -10.83 -14.63 22.43
CA PRO A 618 -11.81 -15.57 22.94
C PRO A 618 -12.24 -16.58 21.86
N TYR A 619 -12.58 -17.81 22.24
CA TYR A 619 -13.03 -18.84 21.29
C TYR A 619 -14.39 -19.42 21.67
N GLY A 620 -14.99 -20.20 20.75
CA GLY A 620 -16.24 -20.93 20.99
C GLY A 620 -17.51 -20.15 20.61
N MET A 621 -17.36 -19.11 19.79
CA MET A 621 -18.45 -18.25 19.30
C MET A 621 -18.75 -18.55 17.82
N THR A 622 -19.92 -18.11 17.34
CA THR A 622 -20.32 -18.28 15.91
C THR A 622 -19.74 -17.18 15.03
N GLN A 623 -19.71 -15.96 15.54
CA GLN A 623 -19.08 -14.81 14.88
C GLN A 623 -17.62 -14.69 15.30
N ARG A 624 -16.82 -14.06 14.44
CA ARG A 624 -15.43 -13.73 14.71
C ARG A 624 -15.37 -12.67 15.82
N PRO A 625 -14.64 -12.90 16.92
CA PRO A 625 -14.40 -11.85 17.89
C PRO A 625 -13.45 -10.82 17.32
N HIS A 626 -13.72 -9.54 17.57
CA HIS A 626 -12.88 -8.45 17.10
C HIS A 626 -13.00 -7.22 18.02
N PRO A 627 -11.97 -6.37 18.10
CA PRO A 627 -12.13 -5.08 18.73
C PRO A 627 -12.88 -4.10 17.82
N LEU A 628 -13.29 -2.96 18.36
CA LEU A 628 -13.59 -1.78 17.55
C LEU A 628 -12.36 -1.39 16.70
N CYS A 629 -12.56 -1.22 15.40
CA CYS A 629 -11.54 -0.80 14.44
C CYS A 629 -12.14 0.21 13.43
N PRO A 630 -11.70 1.48 13.40
CA PRO A 630 -10.68 2.10 14.25
C PRO A 630 -11.05 2.12 15.74
N LEU A 631 -10.05 1.93 16.61
CA LEU A 631 -10.26 1.95 18.05
C LEU A 631 -10.40 3.41 18.54
N PRO A 632 -11.52 3.80 19.20
CA PRO A 632 -11.76 5.19 19.62
C PRO A 632 -11.06 5.57 20.93
N HIS A 633 -10.10 4.76 21.39
CA HIS A 633 -9.43 4.92 22.68
C HIS A 633 -7.91 4.85 22.52
N ASP A 634 -7.19 5.69 23.27
CA ASP A 634 -5.76 5.53 23.44
C ASP A 634 -5.47 4.28 24.27
N VAL A 635 -4.50 3.48 23.84
CA VAL A 635 -4.07 2.26 24.53
C VAL A 635 -2.55 2.27 24.58
N THR A 636 -1.99 2.71 25.70
CA THR A 636 -0.55 2.96 25.83
C THR A 636 0.07 2.01 26.87
N PRO A 637 1.09 1.21 26.51
CA PRO A 637 1.84 0.40 27.47
C PRO A 637 2.63 1.31 28.42
N GLN A 638 2.73 0.87 29.67
CA GLN A 638 3.56 1.49 30.69
C GLN A 638 4.67 0.52 31.08
N GLY A 639 5.91 0.99 31.14
CA GLY A 639 7.04 0.10 31.40
C GLY A 639 8.31 0.82 31.79
N THR A 640 9.23 0.03 32.32
CA THR A 640 10.58 0.43 32.72
C THR A 640 11.57 -0.66 32.33
N GLY A 641 12.82 -0.29 32.09
CA GLY A 641 13.83 -1.25 31.69
C GLY A 641 15.20 -0.60 31.53
N ASP A 642 16.21 -1.45 31.43
CA ASP A 642 17.59 -1.13 31.18
C ASP A 642 18.20 -2.16 30.22
N SER A 643 19.54 -2.15 30.08
CA SER A 643 20.23 -3.03 29.13
C SER A 643 20.06 -4.52 29.44
N THR A 644 19.51 -4.87 30.61
CA THR A 644 19.31 -6.24 31.09
C THR A 644 17.83 -6.56 31.22
N THR A 645 17.05 -5.70 31.88
CA THR A 645 15.67 -5.96 32.29
C THR A 645 14.68 -5.13 31.50
N VAL A 646 13.48 -5.67 31.25
CA VAL A 646 12.32 -4.87 30.85
C VAL A 646 11.06 -5.41 31.50
N ARG A 647 10.21 -4.51 31.98
CA ARG A 647 8.87 -4.83 32.46
C ARG A 647 7.89 -3.83 31.88
N ALA A 648 6.85 -4.32 31.22
CA ALA A 648 5.80 -3.50 30.64
C ALA A 648 4.41 -4.08 30.96
N ARG A 649 3.39 -3.23 31.05
CA ARG A 649 1.99 -3.58 31.29
C ARG A 649 1.10 -2.75 30.38
N ILE A 650 0.01 -3.35 29.92
CA ILE A 650 -1.04 -2.66 29.16
C ILE A 650 -2.44 -3.18 29.56
N ASP A 651 -3.44 -2.31 29.49
CA ASP A 651 -4.86 -2.65 29.62
C ASP A 651 -5.47 -2.68 28.22
N LEU A 652 -6.03 -3.83 27.84
CA LEU A 652 -6.54 -4.15 26.51
C LEU A 652 -8.05 -4.33 26.51
N THR A 653 -8.71 -3.99 27.61
CA THR A 653 -10.18 -3.98 27.71
C THR A 653 -10.83 -2.98 26.71
N PRO A 654 -10.26 -1.77 26.47
CA PRO A 654 -10.87 -0.81 25.55
C PRO A 654 -11.04 -1.36 24.12
N GLY A 655 -12.25 -1.24 23.57
CA GLY A 655 -12.64 -1.74 22.26
C GLY A 655 -13.07 -3.20 22.22
N TRP A 656 -12.88 -3.94 23.32
CA TRP A 656 -13.22 -5.36 23.45
C TRP A 656 -14.41 -5.61 24.39
N GLU A 657 -15.18 -4.57 24.71
CA GLU A 657 -16.21 -4.58 25.76
C GLU A 657 -17.37 -5.56 25.49
N GLU A 658 -17.56 -6.01 24.25
CA GLU A 658 -18.53 -7.07 23.93
C GLU A 658 -18.05 -8.46 24.38
N TYR A 659 -16.74 -8.66 24.49
CA TYR A 659 -16.12 -9.98 24.71
C TYR A 659 -15.38 -10.09 26.05
N TYR A 660 -14.76 -9.01 26.52
CA TYR A 660 -13.99 -8.96 27.76
C TYR A 660 -14.60 -7.99 28.77
N ARG A 661 -14.83 -8.45 30.00
CA ARG A 661 -15.01 -7.55 31.15
C ARG A 661 -13.68 -6.93 31.55
N ARG A 662 -12.60 -7.68 31.37
CA ARG A 662 -11.24 -7.27 31.69
C ARG A 662 -10.23 -8.04 30.87
N TRP A 663 -9.22 -7.33 30.37
CA TRP A 663 -8.02 -7.94 29.82
C TRP A 663 -6.79 -7.06 30.11
N THR A 664 -5.84 -7.58 30.88
CA THR A 664 -4.56 -6.92 31.12
C THR A 664 -3.40 -7.84 30.77
N ARG A 665 -2.39 -7.31 30.08
CA ARG A 665 -1.18 -8.03 29.70
C ARG A 665 0.06 -7.44 30.36
N VAL A 666 0.99 -8.30 30.78
CA VAL A 666 2.30 -7.93 31.35
C VAL A 666 3.40 -8.68 30.62
N TRP A 667 4.44 -7.97 30.19
CA TRP A 667 5.71 -8.54 29.75
C TRP A 667 6.74 -8.32 30.85
N ASP A 668 7.38 -9.39 31.32
CA ASP A 668 8.45 -9.34 32.32
C ASP A 668 9.65 -10.11 31.80
N SER A 669 10.76 -9.42 31.62
CA SER A 669 12.00 -9.98 31.06
C SER A 669 13.16 -9.62 31.97
N PRO A 670 13.52 -10.50 32.93
CA PRO A 670 14.57 -10.24 33.92
C PRO A 670 15.98 -10.30 33.33
N SER A 671 16.12 -10.82 32.11
CA SER A 671 17.36 -10.87 31.35
C SER A 671 17.03 -10.96 29.85
N PRO A 672 17.97 -10.60 28.95
CA PRO A 672 17.70 -10.63 27.51
C PRO A 672 17.34 -12.01 26.94
N ASP A 673 17.72 -13.10 27.62
CA ASP A 673 17.39 -14.49 27.23
C ASP A 673 16.05 -15.00 27.75
N ARG A 674 15.32 -14.24 28.58
CA ARG A 674 14.09 -14.69 29.24
C ARG A 674 12.97 -13.68 29.09
N LEU A 675 11.76 -14.13 28.75
CA LEU A 675 10.56 -13.31 28.71
C LEU A 675 9.36 -14.10 29.23
N SER A 676 8.61 -13.52 30.16
CA SER A 676 7.30 -13.99 30.59
C SER A 676 6.23 -13.06 30.04
N ILE A 677 5.19 -13.61 29.44
CA ILE A 677 4.00 -12.88 28.98
C ILE A 677 2.81 -13.38 29.77
N THR A 678 2.23 -12.52 30.59
CA THR A 678 1.10 -12.87 31.45
C THR A 678 -0.14 -12.08 31.07
N ASP A 679 -1.18 -12.81 30.67
CA ASP A 679 -2.51 -12.29 30.42
C ASP A 679 -3.43 -12.62 31.59
N ALA A 680 -4.09 -11.62 32.18
CA ALA A 680 -5.18 -11.80 33.12
C ALA A 680 -6.47 -11.31 32.47
N TYR A 681 -7.47 -12.19 32.40
CA TYR A 681 -8.69 -11.96 31.64
C TYR A 681 -9.96 -12.40 32.38
N GLU A 682 -11.07 -11.79 32.01
CA GLU A 682 -12.44 -12.17 32.36
C GLU A 682 -13.34 -11.89 31.14
N LEU A 683 -14.01 -12.93 30.64
CA LEU A 683 -14.87 -12.92 29.46
C LEU A 683 -16.31 -12.55 29.81
N ILE A 684 -16.99 -11.95 28.84
CA ILE A 684 -18.45 -11.77 28.82
C ILE A 684 -19.10 -12.88 27.99
N ASP A 685 -18.45 -13.29 26.90
CA ASP A 685 -18.86 -14.37 26.01
C ASP A 685 -17.64 -15.19 25.56
N GLY A 686 -17.88 -16.45 25.20
CA GLY A 686 -16.85 -17.41 24.80
C GLY A 686 -16.61 -18.54 25.82
N ALA A 687 -16.00 -19.62 25.36
CA ALA A 687 -15.69 -20.83 26.14
C ALA A 687 -14.30 -20.81 26.79
N GLY A 688 -13.49 -19.80 26.46
CA GLY A 688 -12.10 -19.64 26.86
C GLY A 688 -11.35 -18.74 25.89
N VAL A 689 -10.02 -18.76 25.98
CA VAL A 689 -9.12 -17.92 25.16
C VAL A 689 -8.07 -18.75 24.42
N ASP A 690 -7.70 -18.30 23.23
CA ASP A 690 -6.53 -18.74 22.48
C ASP A 690 -5.47 -17.63 22.53
N PHE A 691 -4.27 -17.95 23.05
CA PHE A 691 -3.11 -17.09 22.87
C PHE A 691 -2.42 -17.45 21.55
N TYR A 692 -2.35 -16.50 20.63
CA TYR A 692 -1.70 -16.67 19.34
C TYR A 692 -0.27 -16.15 19.36
N TRP A 693 0.63 -16.96 18.79
CA TRP A 693 2.00 -16.59 18.46
C TRP A 693 2.23 -16.79 16.97
N GLN A 694 2.69 -15.75 16.30
CA GLN A 694 2.83 -15.67 14.85
C GLN A 694 4.31 -15.70 14.48
N THR A 695 4.71 -16.53 13.51
CA THR A 695 6.09 -16.53 13.01
C THR A 695 6.19 -17.05 11.58
N ARG A 696 7.20 -16.61 10.81
CA ARG A 696 7.57 -17.26 9.54
C ARG A 696 8.56 -18.40 9.74
N LEU A 697 9.17 -18.49 10.92
CA LEU A 697 10.21 -19.46 11.21
C LEU A 697 9.62 -20.86 11.41
N PRO A 698 10.39 -21.93 11.16
CA PRO A 698 9.98 -23.29 11.47
C PRO A 698 9.64 -23.47 12.96
N VAL A 699 8.52 -24.14 13.22
CA VAL A 699 8.02 -24.45 14.57
C VAL A 699 7.91 -25.96 14.75
N THR A 700 8.40 -26.47 15.87
CA THR A 700 8.15 -27.86 16.31
C THR A 700 7.49 -27.84 17.68
N ILE A 701 6.42 -28.63 17.85
CA ILE A 701 5.67 -28.75 19.09
C ILE A 701 5.92 -30.14 19.69
N ASP A 702 6.12 -30.20 21.01
CA ASP A 702 5.90 -31.41 21.81
C ASP A 702 4.79 -31.16 22.84
N ALA A 703 4.53 -32.11 23.75
CA ALA A 703 3.36 -32.06 24.63
C ALA A 703 3.32 -30.84 25.57
N GLU A 704 4.45 -30.18 25.86
CA GLU A 704 4.52 -29.11 26.86
C GLU A 704 5.24 -27.84 26.36
N ARG A 705 5.89 -27.87 25.20
CA ARG A 705 6.65 -26.74 24.65
C ARG A 705 6.65 -26.68 23.13
N ALA A 706 6.88 -25.48 22.61
CA ALA A 706 7.20 -25.23 21.22
C ALA A 706 8.63 -24.71 21.07
N ILE A 707 9.32 -25.13 20.00
CA ILE A 707 10.63 -24.61 19.62
C ILE A 707 10.51 -23.92 18.26
N ILE A 708 10.84 -22.64 18.21
CA ILE A 708 10.97 -21.85 16.99
C ILE A 708 12.46 -21.77 16.65
N THR A 709 12.82 -22.08 15.41
CA THR A 709 14.23 -22.14 14.98
C THR A 709 14.56 -21.06 13.96
N GLY A 710 15.40 -20.10 14.34
CA GLY A 710 16.00 -19.12 13.43
C GLY A 710 17.33 -19.62 12.83
N ARG A 711 17.98 -18.75 12.05
CA ARG A 711 19.28 -19.00 11.42
C ARG A 711 20.41 -19.07 12.45
N ARG A 712 20.36 -18.21 13.47
CA ARG A 712 21.43 -18.03 14.47
C ARG A 712 20.94 -18.10 15.93
N GLY A 713 19.72 -18.58 16.14
CA GLY A 713 19.14 -18.68 17.47
C GLY A 713 17.87 -19.52 17.49
N ARG A 714 17.37 -19.82 18.68
CA ARG A 714 16.11 -20.52 18.91
C ARG A 714 15.31 -19.82 20.00
N ALA A 715 13.99 -19.90 19.92
CA ALA A 715 13.10 -19.55 21.01
C ALA A 715 12.36 -20.81 21.48
N GLN A 716 12.45 -21.09 22.78
CA GLN A 716 11.67 -22.12 23.45
C GLN A 716 10.50 -21.46 24.17
N ILE A 717 9.28 -21.91 23.86
CA ILE A 717 8.03 -21.39 24.42
C ILE A 717 7.41 -22.48 25.28
N GLU A 718 7.06 -22.14 26.52
CA GLU A 718 6.42 -23.02 27.49
C GLU A 718 5.13 -22.37 28.01
N ALA A 719 4.13 -23.19 28.33
CA ALA A 719 2.85 -22.76 28.88
C ALA A 719 2.48 -23.63 30.10
N PRO A 720 1.49 -23.23 30.93
CA PRO A 720 1.04 -24.03 32.05
C PRO A 720 0.48 -25.39 31.59
N SER A 721 0.42 -26.36 32.52
CA SER A 721 -0.21 -27.65 32.26
C SER A 721 -1.70 -27.50 31.92
N GLY A 722 -2.22 -28.29 30.99
CA GLY A 722 -3.63 -28.28 30.61
C GLY A 722 -3.98 -27.33 29.44
N ILE A 723 -2.97 -26.68 28.87
CA ILE A 723 -3.09 -25.92 27.62
C ILE A 723 -3.10 -26.87 26.42
N VAL A 724 -4.00 -26.61 25.46
CA VAL A 724 -4.02 -27.33 24.18
C VAL A 724 -3.22 -26.52 23.16
N TRP A 725 -2.26 -27.18 22.51
CA TRP A 725 -1.38 -26.59 21.51
C TRP A 725 -1.85 -26.97 20.11
N GLU A 726 -1.91 -25.98 19.21
CA GLU A 726 -2.23 -26.18 17.80
C GLU A 726 -1.25 -25.38 16.93
N LEU A 727 -0.87 -25.94 15.78
CA LEU A 727 -0.04 -25.26 14.78
C LEU A 727 -0.78 -25.22 13.46
N GLU A 728 -1.01 -24.02 12.97
CA GLU A 728 -1.64 -23.79 11.68
C GLU A 728 -0.69 -23.08 10.72
N GLN A 729 -0.89 -23.33 9.42
CA GLN A 729 -0.25 -22.60 8.34
C GLN A 729 -1.26 -21.70 7.67
N LEU A 730 -1.04 -20.40 7.78
CA LEU A 730 -1.86 -19.35 7.19
C LEU A 730 -1.16 -18.75 5.97
N PRO A 731 -1.90 -18.38 4.91
CA PRO A 731 -1.30 -17.82 3.71
C PRO A 731 -0.78 -16.39 3.95
N LEU A 732 0.40 -16.12 3.39
CA LEU A 732 0.92 -14.78 3.08
C LEU A 732 1.08 -14.66 1.57
N LEU A 733 1.06 -13.44 1.02
CA LEU A 733 1.28 -13.25 -0.42
C LEU A 733 2.67 -13.75 -0.85
N ASP A 734 3.67 -13.62 0.04
CA ASP A 734 5.06 -14.00 -0.19
C ASP A 734 5.50 -15.25 0.60
N GLY A 735 4.57 -16.09 1.08
CA GLY A 735 4.90 -17.34 1.77
C GLY A 735 3.86 -17.79 2.79
N VAL A 736 4.32 -18.26 3.94
CA VAL A 736 3.45 -18.83 4.98
C VAL A 736 3.72 -18.16 6.32
N GLN A 737 2.63 -17.97 7.07
CA GLN A 737 2.62 -17.59 8.48
C GLN A 737 2.27 -18.83 9.31
N HIS A 738 3.13 -19.20 10.26
CA HIS A 738 2.83 -20.21 11.26
C HIS A 738 2.13 -19.55 12.43
N ARG A 739 0.91 -19.99 12.74
CA ARG A 739 0.17 -19.60 13.93
C ARG A 739 0.22 -20.72 14.95
N LEU A 740 0.89 -20.45 16.07
CA LEU A 740 0.91 -21.32 17.23
C LEU A 740 -0.18 -20.84 18.20
N SER A 741 -1.16 -21.71 18.47
CA SER A 741 -2.30 -21.41 19.33
C SER A 741 -2.15 -22.15 20.66
N LEU A 742 -2.27 -21.42 21.77
CA LEU A 742 -2.27 -21.95 23.13
C LEU A 742 -3.65 -21.73 23.74
N ARG A 743 -4.48 -22.77 23.73
CA ARG A 743 -5.88 -22.70 24.18
C ARG A 743 -6.01 -22.95 25.67
N GLN A 744 -6.64 -22.00 26.36
CA GLN A 744 -7.02 -22.10 27.76
C GLN A 744 -8.55 -22.04 27.93
N PRO A 745 -9.20 -23.12 28.40
CA PRO A 745 -10.62 -23.10 28.74
C PRO A 745 -10.93 -22.25 29.98
N GLY A 746 -12.16 -21.75 30.04
CA GLY A 746 -12.68 -21.01 31.19
C GLY A 746 -12.89 -19.53 30.90
N ASP A 747 -13.90 -18.94 31.54
CA ASP A 747 -14.32 -17.55 31.33
C ASP A 747 -13.46 -16.53 32.09
N ALA A 748 -12.65 -16.95 33.06
CA ALA A 748 -11.71 -16.07 33.74
C ALA A 748 -10.43 -16.82 34.15
N GLY A 749 -9.30 -16.12 34.14
CA GLY A 749 -8.06 -16.73 34.58
C GLY A 749 -6.82 -15.90 34.34
N THR A 750 -5.69 -16.56 34.51
CA THR A 750 -4.37 -16.02 34.19
C THR A 750 -3.60 -17.04 33.35
N LEU A 751 -3.17 -16.64 32.16
CA LEU A 751 -2.29 -17.41 31.29
C LEU A 751 -0.89 -16.80 31.39
N THR A 752 0.14 -17.61 31.58
CA THR A 752 1.54 -17.15 31.55
C THR A 752 2.35 -17.98 30.59
N VAL A 753 2.80 -17.36 29.50
CA VAL A 753 3.68 -17.95 28.49
C VAL A 753 5.12 -17.59 28.82
N GLN A 754 5.99 -18.58 28.90
CA GLN A 754 7.41 -18.40 29.19
C GLN A 754 8.23 -18.60 27.91
N VAL A 755 9.18 -17.71 27.66
CA VAL A 755 10.04 -17.73 26.48
C VAL A 755 11.50 -17.73 26.93
N ARG A 756 12.29 -18.64 26.36
CA ARG A 756 13.74 -18.67 26.51
C ARG A 756 14.43 -18.59 25.16
N LEU A 757 15.28 -17.58 24.99
CA LEU A 757 16.12 -17.41 23.80
C LEU A 757 17.43 -18.16 23.99
N LEU A 758 17.84 -18.90 22.96
CA LEU A 758 19.03 -19.75 22.94
C LEU A 758 19.87 -19.37 21.73
N SER A 759 21.10 -18.90 21.96
CA SER A 759 22.09 -18.62 20.91
C SER A 759 22.67 -19.91 20.32
#